data_AF-A0A5J6WGQ7-F1
#
_entry.id   AF-A0A5J6WGQ7-F1
#
_cell.length_a   1.000
_cell.length_b   1.000
_cell.length_c   1.000
_cell.angle_alpha   90.00
_cell.angle_beta   90.00
_cell.angle_gamma   90.00
#
_symmetry.space_group_name_H-M   'P 1'
#
loop_
_entity.id
_entity.type
_entity.pdbx_description
1 polymer ?
#
loop_
_entity_poly.entity_id
_entity_poly.type
_entity_poly.pdbx_seq_one_letter_code
_entity_poly.pdbx_strand_id
1 'polypeptide(L)'
;MKFHFSLKTQLLLVASLMLLLPWAGCQSVSILETSLRQSHSQLLDVQMTAAAEQLQRKLNQSQYSDFNTNQGNYYAPLTDSKMLLDGFDGEESDWDNITTPWFQLNSYDYMPERDESKPPLAEEPPTSAKFKLAANDKLLYIFIQTSALRPHYYNPTQPQRPADQLNIRSINKTGLVSHWQIKPQGSGRVEMNNTSQVTSRNAGSWVWRDDHYTIEIAIPINLASDAIGFDLILNDQQLNQHFKSKPGSTYERSLVRETLDLNQQLATYQQPGLSLYLLNSQYWLIGKLSAEQMWNALDARTETENKSEIEIERKRETNENQVDPSWFSNAIYNKLFTSDSLPYWREPTSLGRWLSPAQLGKTTWYQDSPINKQLHSKTMLVNGQPFYFVAVQDSRQSLLSASKALNQLLILLFTIIAIIVSVLFTFASLLSWRIVKMKQNYRDAIDNDGKIMSVPDASKLPDELGDLSRVMQQLTVNQGKYTDYLASLADKLSHELKTPVAVIRTSLENLELSNLNPEASKYLTRAMQGTNRLSQTLNALSEATKLEQSFEYAQWQIVPFDDMLEELVDAYRQIYSSHQFKLTYDKSHTDKDNYAINLAPELIVQLLDKLISNAVDYAPVDQPVGFTLNKLDNQLQLLVENQGPHFSSDNIPQLFDSMVSNRQQSDTPHLGLGLHIVKLITDFHCGQVNAKNQQGPKGVIFELLLPIGKSSQR
;
A
#
# COMPACT_ATOMS: atom_id res chain seq x y z
N MET A 1 9.44 28.12 28.42
CA MET A 1 8.81 28.75 27.24
C MET A 1 8.00 27.68 26.51
N LYS A 2 6.68 27.60 26.74
CA LYS A 2 5.82 26.60 26.07
C LYS A 2 5.47 27.14 24.68
N PHE A 3 6.21 26.72 23.66
CA PHE A 3 5.87 27.03 22.27
C PHE A 3 4.51 26.42 21.94
N HIS A 4 3.49 27.26 21.73
CA HIS A 4 2.18 26.85 21.27
C HIS A 4 2.20 26.90 19.74
N PHE A 5 2.23 25.73 19.11
CA PHE A 5 2.14 25.63 17.66
C PHE A 5 0.67 25.70 17.25
N SER A 6 0.35 26.60 16.32
CA SER A 6 -0.96 26.65 15.71
C SER A 6 -1.29 25.32 15.01
N LEU A 7 -2.58 24.99 14.89
CA LEU A 7 -3.06 23.77 14.21
C LEU A 7 -2.47 23.65 12.78
N LYS A 8 -2.33 24.79 12.08
CA LYS A 8 -1.69 24.87 10.75
C LYS A 8 -0.22 24.47 10.77
N THR A 9 0.54 24.95 11.75
CA THR A 9 1.97 24.59 11.88
C THR A 9 2.16 23.11 12.19
N GLN A 10 1.29 22.50 13.00
CA GLN A 10 1.34 21.07 13.28
C GLN A 10 1.05 20.24 12.01
N LEU A 11 0.00 20.60 11.27
CA LEU A 11 -0.34 19.95 10.00
C LEU A 11 0.76 20.09 8.94
N LEU A 12 1.36 21.28 8.83
CA LEU A 12 2.43 21.56 7.87
C LEU A 12 3.71 20.77 8.21
N LEU A 13 4.04 20.66 9.50
CA LEU A 13 5.20 19.88 9.95
C LEU A 13 5.01 18.38 9.68
N VAL A 14 3.81 17.84 9.97
CA VAL A 14 3.49 16.43 9.66
C VAL A 14 3.48 16.16 8.16
N ALA A 15 2.90 17.05 7.36
CA ALA A 15 2.89 16.92 5.89
C ALA A 15 4.30 16.99 5.28
N SER A 16 5.15 17.90 5.79
CA SER A 16 6.54 18.03 5.35
C SER A 16 7.37 16.78 5.71
N LEU A 17 7.18 16.22 6.91
CA LEU A 17 7.83 14.98 7.33
C LEU A 17 7.40 13.79 6.46
N MET A 18 6.11 13.70 6.15
CA MET A 18 5.52 12.68 5.27
C MET A 18 6.10 12.71 3.85
N LEU A 19 6.45 13.89 3.33
CA LEU A 19 6.94 14.05 1.97
C LEU A 19 8.44 13.72 1.83
N LEU A 20 9.22 13.90 2.91
CA LEU A 20 10.67 13.64 2.95
C LEU A 20 11.01 12.15 3.18
N LEU A 21 10.14 11.41 3.86
CA LEU A 21 10.38 10.02 4.27
C LEU A 21 10.61 9.04 3.10
N PRO A 22 9.78 9.03 2.04
CA PRO A 22 10.00 8.15 0.89
C PRO A 22 11.29 8.45 0.14
N TRP A 23 11.63 9.73 -0.02
CA TRP A 23 12.84 10.16 -0.71
C TRP A 23 14.10 9.78 0.07
N ALA A 24 14.13 10.08 1.38
CA ALA A 24 15.22 9.69 2.26
C ALA A 24 15.39 8.16 2.35
N GLY A 25 14.27 7.42 2.34
CA GLY A 25 14.26 5.96 2.28
C GLY A 25 14.94 5.43 1.01
N CYS A 26 14.54 5.91 -0.16
CA CYS A 26 15.15 5.50 -1.44
C CYS A 26 16.65 5.85 -1.51
N GLN A 27 17.05 7.04 -1.05
CA GLN A 27 18.46 7.43 -1.06
C GLN A 27 19.29 6.56 -0.11
N SER A 28 18.78 6.27 1.08
CA SER A 28 19.46 5.40 2.06
C SER A 28 19.65 3.99 1.53
N VAL A 29 18.64 3.43 0.86
CA VAL A 29 18.72 2.11 0.20
C VAL A 29 19.81 2.10 -0.86
N SER A 30 19.86 3.12 -1.70
CA SER A 30 20.86 3.21 -2.78
C SER A 30 22.29 3.27 -2.24
N ILE A 31 22.53 4.07 -1.20
CA ILE A 31 23.85 4.18 -0.56
C ILE A 31 24.25 2.87 0.14
N LEU A 32 23.32 2.23 0.83
CA LEU A 32 23.59 0.99 1.57
C LEU A 32 23.92 -0.16 0.62
N GLU A 33 23.17 -0.30 -0.47
CA GLU A 33 23.41 -1.34 -1.46
C GLU A 33 24.75 -1.14 -2.19
N THR A 34 25.05 0.08 -2.64
CA THR A 34 26.33 0.39 -3.29
C THR A 34 27.50 0.10 -2.37
N SER A 35 27.39 0.46 -1.08
CA SER A 35 28.41 0.15 -0.08
C SER A 35 28.56 -1.35 0.19
N LEU A 36 27.46 -2.11 0.25
CA LEU A 36 27.51 -3.56 0.44
C LEU A 36 28.17 -4.26 -0.75
N ARG A 37 27.80 -3.90 -1.99
CA ARG A 37 28.43 -4.44 -3.20
C ARG A 37 29.92 -4.15 -3.23
N GLN A 38 30.33 -2.93 -2.87
CA GLN A 38 31.73 -2.54 -2.82
C GLN A 38 32.51 -3.32 -1.75
N SER A 39 31.96 -3.46 -0.55
CA SER A 39 32.57 -4.23 0.55
C SER A 39 32.74 -5.71 0.17
N HIS A 40 31.70 -6.33 -0.39
CA HIS A 40 31.76 -7.73 -0.84
C HIS A 40 32.80 -7.94 -1.94
N SER A 41 32.84 -7.03 -2.93
CA SER A 41 33.86 -7.04 -3.98
C SER A 41 35.29 -6.92 -3.44
N GLN A 42 35.50 -6.12 -2.40
CA GLN A 42 36.83 -5.97 -1.78
C GLN A 42 37.25 -7.23 -1.02
N LEU A 43 36.33 -7.84 -0.27
CA LEU A 43 36.59 -9.09 0.45
C LEU A 43 36.98 -10.22 -0.51
N LEU A 44 36.25 -10.36 -1.61
CA LEU A 44 36.59 -11.33 -2.65
C LEU A 44 37.93 -11.04 -3.30
N ASP A 45 38.25 -9.78 -3.56
CA ASP A 45 39.54 -9.42 -4.14
C ASP A 45 40.72 -9.80 -3.22
N VAL A 46 40.58 -9.58 -1.91
CA VAL A 46 41.57 -9.99 -0.90
C VAL A 46 41.71 -11.51 -0.87
N GLN A 47 40.60 -12.24 -0.82
CA GLN A 47 40.59 -13.71 -0.80
C GLN A 47 41.20 -14.29 -2.09
N MET A 48 40.84 -13.75 -3.25
CA MET A 48 41.38 -14.14 -4.55
C MET A 48 42.88 -13.87 -4.65
N THR A 49 43.36 -12.76 -4.09
CA THR A 49 44.79 -12.45 -4.05
C THR A 49 45.54 -13.49 -3.21
N ALA A 50 45.04 -13.83 -2.02
CA ALA A 50 45.62 -14.86 -1.17
C ALA A 50 45.60 -16.25 -1.83
N ALA A 51 44.49 -16.61 -2.48
CA ALA A 51 44.35 -17.86 -3.23
C ALA A 51 45.32 -17.93 -4.42
N ALA A 52 45.46 -16.84 -5.18
CA ALA A 52 46.40 -16.74 -6.29
C ALA A 52 47.86 -16.92 -5.83
N GLU A 53 48.26 -16.27 -4.73
CA GLU A 53 49.61 -16.39 -4.17
C GLU A 53 49.91 -17.81 -3.66
N GLN A 54 48.92 -18.45 -3.03
CA GLN A 54 49.08 -19.83 -2.55
C GLN A 54 49.12 -20.83 -3.72
N LEU A 55 48.29 -20.64 -4.75
CA LEU A 55 48.32 -21.43 -5.98
C LEU A 55 49.64 -21.24 -6.74
N GLN A 56 50.12 -20.00 -6.87
CA GLN A 56 51.41 -19.69 -7.49
C GLN A 56 52.57 -20.39 -6.77
N ARG A 57 52.60 -20.35 -5.43
CA ARG A 57 53.61 -21.06 -4.64
C ARG A 57 53.57 -22.57 -4.89
N LYS A 58 52.38 -23.17 -4.89
CA LYS A 58 52.23 -24.60 -5.19
C LYS A 58 52.71 -24.94 -6.60
N LEU A 59 52.27 -24.19 -7.62
CA LEU A 59 52.64 -24.41 -9.02
C LEU A 59 54.14 -24.24 -9.30
N ASN A 60 54.83 -23.35 -8.56
CA ASN A 60 56.29 -23.20 -8.64
C ASN A 60 57.05 -24.31 -7.91
N GLN A 61 56.44 -24.96 -6.90
CA GLN A 61 57.05 -26.04 -6.14
C GLN A 61 56.86 -27.41 -6.79
N SER A 62 55.72 -27.65 -7.42
CA SER A 62 55.47 -28.85 -8.19
C SER A 62 56.22 -28.76 -9.52
N GLN A 63 56.82 -29.87 -9.97
CA GLN A 63 57.47 -29.99 -11.29
C GLN A 63 56.44 -29.95 -12.45
N TYR A 64 55.49 -29.01 -12.43
CA TYR A 64 54.74 -28.63 -13.64
C TYR A 64 55.65 -27.75 -14.50
N SER A 65 56.75 -28.33 -14.98
CA SER A 65 57.82 -27.58 -15.62
C SER A 65 57.47 -27.09 -17.03
N ASP A 66 56.45 -27.63 -17.69
CA ASP A 66 56.12 -27.27 -19.07
C ASP A 66 54.61 -27.10 -19.28
N PHE A 67 54.05 -26.03 -18.70
CA PHE A 67 52.79 -25.50 -19.21
C PHE A 67 53.10 -24.85 -20.55
N ASN A 68 52.63 -25.45 -21.64
CA ASN A 68 53.05 -25.06 -22.97
C ASN A 68 52.75 -23.58 -23.28
N THR A 69 53.80 -22.74 -23.29
CA THR A 69 53.73 -21.27 -23.44
C THR A 69 54.04 -20.79 -24.86
N ASN A 70 54.38 -21.72 -25.77
CA ASN A 70 54.81 -21.45 -27.14
C ASN A 70 53.66 -20.98 -28.04
N GLN A 71 54.01 -20.34 -29.16
CA GLN A 71 53.05 -19.98 -30.22
C GLN A 71 52.79 -21.20 -31.11
N GLY A 72 51.50 -21.55 -31.30
CA GLY A 72 51.06 -22.65 -32.15
C GLY A 72 50.33 -23.81 -31.45
N ASN A 73 49.77 -23.60 -30.26
CA ASN A 73 49.19 -24.66 -29.43
C ASN A 73 47.90 -25.28 -29.98
N TYR A 74 47.74 -26.59 -29.80
CA TYR A 74 46.48 -27.31 -29.88
C TYR A 74 45.83 -27.44 -28.51
N TYR A 75 44.51 -27.40 -28.47
CA TYR A 75 43.75 -27.50 -27.23
C TYR A 75 42.87 -28.74 -27.24
N ALA A 76 42.98 -29.54 -26.17
CA ALA A 76 42.12 -30.69 -25.93
C ALA A 76 41.33 -30.45 -24.62
N PRO A 77 40.00 -30.23 -24.69
CA PRO A 77 39.15 -30.10 -23.51
C PRO A 77 39.05 -31.44 -22.77
N LEU A 78 38.78 -31.36 -21.46
CA LEU A 78 38.53 -32.55 -20.65
C LEU A 78 37.14 -33.12 -20.98
N THR A 79 37.05 -34.43 -21.16
CA THR A 79 35.79 -35.17 -21.26
C THR A 79 35.62 -36.11 -20.07
N ASP A 80 34.41 -36.10 -19.48
CA ASP A 80 34.07 -36.88 -18.29
C ASP A 80 33.82 -38.37 -18.60
N SER A 81 33.53 -38.69 -19.87
CA SER A 81 33.22 -40.06 -20.31
C SER A 81 34.21 -40.57 -21.37
N LYS A 82 34.26 -41.88 -21.52
CA LYS A 82 35.02 -42.50 -22.62
C LYS A 82 34.23 -42.29 -23.91
N MET A 83 34.81 -41.55 -24.86
CA MET A 83 34.18 -41.33 -26.17
C MET A 83 34.07 -42.63 -26.96
N LEU A 84 32.94 -42.82 -27.63
CA LEU A 84 32.76 -43.83 -28.67
C LEU A 84 33.53 -43.42 -29.93
N LEU A 85 34.25 -44.38 -30.51
CA LEU A 85 35.04 -44.20 -31.73
C LEU A 85 34.47 -45.11 -32.83
N ASP A 86 33.30 -44.76 -33.33
CA ASP A 86 32.53 -45.53 -34.31
C ASP A 86 32.54 -44.93 -35.72
N GLY A 87 33.10 -43.72 -35.87
CA GLY A 87 33.19 -42.98 -37.12
C GLY A 87 31.89 -42.27 -37.49
N PHE A 88 31.00 -42.02 -36.53
CA PHE A 88 29.76 -41.30 -36.72
C PHE A 88 29.90 -39.79 -36.42
N ASP A 89 29.57 -38.96 -37.40
CA ASP A 89 29.76 -37.50 -37.37
C ASP A 89 28.45 -36.69 -37.48
N GLY A 90 27.29 -37.34 -37.26
CA GLY A 90 25.96 -36.72 -37.28
C GLY A 90 25.50 -36.13 -35.94
N GLU A 91 24.26 -35.63 -35.90
CA GLU A 91 23.56 -35.25 -34.67
C GLU A 91 23.55 -36.47 -33.73
N GLU A 92 23.94 -36.30 -32.46
CA GLU A 92 24.22 -37.36 -31.45
C GLU A 92 25.66 -37.93 -31.41
N SER A 93 26.59 -37.45 -32.24
CA SER A 93 28.01 -37.79 -32.06
C SER A 93 28.55 -37.28 -30.71
N ASP A 94 29.37 -38.08 -30.02
CA ASP A 94 30.05 -37.66 -28.78
C ASP A 94 30.91 -36.38 -28.99
N TRP A 95 31.30 -36.10 -30.24
CA TRP A 95 32.04 -34.91 -30.64
C TRP A 95 31.19 -33.64 -30.73
N ASP A 96 29.86 -33.74 -30.74
CA ASP A 96 28.96 -32.57 -30.78
C ASP A 96 28.99 -31.80 -29.45
N ASN A 97 29.17 -32.53 -28.34
CA ASN A 97 29.40 -31.96 -27.01
C ASN A 97 30.75 -31.24 -26.88
N ILE A 98 31.67 -31.43 -27.84
CA ILE A 98 32.99 -30.80 -27.85
C ILE A 98 32.93 -29.48 -28.62
N THR A 99 32.75 -28.40 -27.85
CA THR A 99 32.52 -27.04 -28.38
C THR A 99 33.74 -26.40 -29.02
N THR A 100 34.94 -26.97 -28.85
CA THR A 100 36.18 -26.39 -29.37
C THR A 100 36.19 -26.30 -30.89
N PRO A 101 36.81 -25.25 -31.48
CA PRO A 101 36.80 -25.04 -32.92
C PRO A 101 37.66 -26.09 -33.62
N TRP A 102 37.34 -26.35 -34.89
CA TRP A 102 38.15 -27.20 -35.75
C TRP A 102 39.50 -26.54 -36.05
N PHE A 103 40.58 -27.28 -35.87
CA PHE A 103 41.91 -26.91 -36.35
C PHE A 103 42.06 -27.35 -37.81
N GLN A 104 42.67 -26.52 -38.64
CA GLN A 104 42.92 -26.86 -40.04
C GLN A 104 44.30 -27.52 -40.19
N LEU A 105 44.38 -28.61 -40.96
CA LEU A 105 45.64 -29.16 -41.46
C LEU A 105 45.96 -28.47 -42.78
N ASN A 106 47.17 -27.95 -42.90
CA ASN A 106 47.58 -27.24 -44.10
C ASN A 106 48.20 -28.23 -45.10
N SER A 107 47.95 -28.01 -46.39
CA SER A 107 48.65 -28.72 -47.45
C SER A 107 50.04 -28.13 -47.65
N TYR A 108 51.07 -28.97 -47.72
CA TYR A 108 52.47 -28.52 -47.84
C TYR A 108 53.22 -29.07 -49.06
N ASP A 109 52.88 -30.27 -49.52
CA ASP A 109 53.63 -30.96 -50.59
C ASP A 109 52.87 -31.02 -51.92
N TYR A 110 52.12 -29.96 -52.26
CA TYR A 110 51.55 -29.82 -53.61
C TYR A 110 52.61 -29.25 -54.56
N MET A 111 53.40 -30.13 -55.19
CA MET A 111 54.17 -29.78 -56.38
C MET A 111 53.55 -30.53 -57.57
N PRO A 112 52.75 -29.87 -58.44
CA PRO A 112 52.44 -30.48 -59.73
C PRO A 112 53.75 -30.60 -60.51
N GLU A 113 54.03 -31.78 -61.09
CA GLU A 113 55.16 -31.94 -62.00
C GLU A 113 55.13 -30.83 -63.04
N ARG A 114 56.21 -30.05 -63.11
CA ARG A 114 56.29 -28.81 -63.87
C ARG A 114 56.45 -29.11 -65.36
N ASP A 115 55.35 -29.05 -66.11
CA ASP A 115 55.40 -28.76 -67.55
C ASP A 115 55.39 -27.24 -67.71
N GLU A 116 56.53 -26.65 -68.07
CA GLU A 116 56.72 -25.19 -68.19
C GLU A 116 55.86 -24.53 -69.29
N SER A 117 55.09 -25.32 -70.04
CA SER A 117 54.23 -24.85 -71.13
C SER A 117 52.78 -24.55 -70.74
N LYS A 118 52.35 -24.78 -69.49
CA LYS A 118 50.98 -24.50 -69.01
C LYS A 118 50.92 -23.35 -67.98
N PRO A 119 49.85 -22.52 -67.99
CA PRO A 119 49.70 -21.41 -67.05
C PRO A 119 49.53 -21.91 -65.61
N PRO A 120 49.84 -21.08 -64.59
CA PRO A 120 49.73 -21.50 -63.19
C PRO A 120 48.28 -21.82 -62.84
N LEU A 121 48.01 -23.08 -62.48
CA LEU A 121 46.79 -23.46 -61.78
C LEU A 121 46.88 -22.93 -60.36
N ALA A 122 46.15 -21.85 -60.10
CA ALA A 122 45.87 -21.35 -58.76
C ALA A 122 44.67 -22.10 -58.16
N GLU A 123 44.74 -23.44 -58.11
CA GLU A 123 43.74 -24.24 -57.42
C GLU A 123 44.40 -24.90 -56.21
N GLU A 124 43.95 -24.49 -55.02
CA GLU A 124 44.18 -25.23 -53.78
C GLU A 124 43.74 -26.69 -54.00
N PRO A 125 44.35 -27.68 -53.31
CA PRO A 125 43.88 -29.06 -53.42
C PRO A 125 42.36 -29.10 -53.13
N PRO A 126 41.56 -29.86 -53.91
CA PRO A 126 40.10 -29.91 -53.74
C PRO A 126 39.70 -30.50 -52.38
N THR A 127 40.64 -31.18 -51.72
CA THR A 127 40.47 -31.76 -50.41
C THR A 127 41.10 -30.86 -49.35
N SER A 128 40.31 -30.54 -48.32
CA SER A 128 40.74 -29.91 -47.08
C SER A 128 40.65 -30.93 -45.95
N ALA A 129 41.46 -30.77 -44.92
CA ALA A 129 41.41 -31.64 -43.75
C ALA A 129 41.41 -30.78 -42.48
N LYS A 130 40.48 -31.09 -41.58
CA LYS A 130 40.33 -30.41 -40.30
C LYS A 130 40.30 -31.44 -39.18
N PHE A 131 40.67 -31.04 -37.98
CA PHE A 131 40.64 -31.93 -36.82
C PHE A 131 40.19 -31.25 -35.53
N LYS A 132 39.69 -32.06 -34.60
CA LYS A 132 39.39 -31.71 -33.21
C LYS A 132 40.12 -32.68 -32.28
N LEU A 133 40.34 -32.23 -31.04
CA LEU A 133 40.93 -33.03 -29.98
C LEU A 133 40.00 -33.01 -28.78
N ALA A 134 40.03 -34.08 -27.99
CA ALA A 134 39.43 -34.17 -26.66
C ALA A 134 40.29 -35.10 -25.81
N ALA A 135 40.32 -34.93 -24.50
CA ALA A 135 41.15 -35.78 -23.64
C ALA A 135 40.42 -36.16 -22.36
N ASN A 136 40.71 -37.35 -21.83
CA ASN A 136 40.41 -37.69 -20.44
C ASN A 136 41.71 -38.01 -19.70
N ASP A 137 41.62 -38.58 -18.50
CA ASP A 137 42.78 -38.91 -17.67
C ASP A 137 43.73 -39.95 -18.30
N LYS A 138 43.27 -40.72 -19.29
CA LYS A 138 44.01 -41.87 -19.85
C LYS A 138 44.27 -41.75 -21.34
N LEU A 139 43.37 -41.16 -22.11
CA LEU A 139 43.36 -41.16 -23.56
C LEU A 139 43.23 -39.74 -24.12
N LEU A 140 43.95 -39.48 -25.21
CA LEU A 140 43.74 -38.37 -26.12
C LEU A 140 42.94 -38.90 -27.31
N TYR A 141 41.77 -38.32 -27.52
CA TYR A 141 40.90 -38.55 -28.66
C TYR A 141 41.21 -37.54 -29.76
N ILE A 142 41.27 -38.03 -30.98
CA ILE A 142 41.58 -37.28 -32.18
C ILE A 142 40.47 -37.53 -33.18
N PHE A 143 39.88 -36.46 -33.70
CA PHE A 143 38.86 -36.51 -34.73
C PHE A 143 39.35 -35.75 -35.94
N ILE A 144 39.50 -36.41 -37.09
CA ILE A 144 39.91 -35.78 -38.34
C ILE A 144 38.78 -35.99 -39.36
N GLN A 145 38.35 -34.89 -39.98
CA GLN A 145 37.37 -34.91 -41.05
C GLN A 145 37.98 -34.25 -42.30
N THR A 146 37.78 -34.86 -43.45
CA THR A 146 38.20 -34.29 -44.74
C THR A 146 37.01 -33.66 -45.47
N SER A 147 37.26 -32.90 -46.52
CA SER A 147 36.24 -32.64 -47.56
C SER A 147 36.23 -33.77 -48.59
N ALA A 148 35.44 -33.60 -49.65
CA ALA A 148 35.22 -34.62 -50.68
C ALA A 148 36.52 -35.20 -51.25
N LEU A 149 36.63 -36.54 -51.28
CA LEU A 149 37.77 -37.31 -51.78
C LEU A 149 37.35 -38.72 -52.21
N ARG A 150 38.28 -39.43 -52.87
CA ARG A 150 38.10 -40.84 -53.23
C ARG A 150 38.98 -41.80 -52.41
N PRO A 151 38.37 -42.92 -51.96
CA PRO A 151 38.98 -44.13 -51.45
C PRO A 151 40.36 -44.64 -51.85
N HIS A 152 41.45 -44.56 -51.08
CA HIS A 152 42.65 -45.36 -51.39
C HIS A 152 43.14 -46.20 -50.20
N TYR A 153 42.52 -47.37 -50.02
CA TYR A 153 42.86 -48.29 -48.93
C TYR A 153 44.15 -49.07 -49.17
N TYR A 154 44.85 -49.36 -48.07
CA TYR A 154 46.07 -50.14 -48.04
C TYR A 154 45.78 -51.63 -48.30
N ASN A 155 46.48 -52.21 -49.27
CA ASN A 155 46.41 -53.63 -49.56
C ASN A 155 47.67 -54.35 -49.00
N PRO A 156 47.56 -55.19 -47.96
CA PRO A 156 48.70 -55.92 -47.38
C PRO A 156 49.45 -56.82 -48.36
N THR A 157 48.77 -57.31 -49.40
CA THR A 157 49.39 -58.15 -50.45
C THR A 157 50.22 -57.35 -51.45
N GLN A 158 50.06 -56.02 -51.49
CA GLN A 158 50.74 -55.12 -52.40
C GLN A 158 51.20 -53.86 -51.65
N PRO A 159 52.14 -54.00 -50.70
CA PRO A 159 52.52 -52.92 -49.78
C PRO A 159 53.18 -51.72 -50.46
N GLN A 160 53.66 -51.88 -51.70
CA GLN A 160 54.28 -50.82 -52.50
C GLN A 160 53.26 -49.93 -53.22
N ARG A 161 51.97 -50.29 -53.22
CA ARG A 161 50.93 -49.42 -53.80
C ARG A 161 50.69 -48.23 -52.85
N PRO A 162 50.65 -47.00 -53.39
CA PRO A 162 50.35 -45.83 -52.59
C PRO A 162 48.92 -45.93 -52.05
N ALA A 163 48.78 -45.68 -50.75
CA ALA A 163 47.53 -45.78 -50.01
C ALA A 163 47.45 -44.63 -49.02
N ASP A 164 46.22 -44.28 -48.66
CA ASP A 164 45.94 -43.28 -47.64
C ASP A 164 46.50 -43.76 -46.31
N GLN A 165 47.09 -42.84 -45.56
CA GLN A 165 47.68 -43.16 -44.26
C GLN A 165 47.69 -41.93 -43.36
N LEU A 166 47.65 -42.18 -42.06
CA LEU A 166 47.79 -41.14 -41.05
C LEU A 166 49.02 -41.44 -40.19
N ASN A 167 49.93 -40.48 -40.15
CA ASN A 167 51.08 -40.48 -39.27
C ASN A 167 50.85 -39.49 -38.12
N ILE A 168 50.88 -39.99 -36.89
CA ILE A 168 50.79 -39.18 -35.68
C ILE A 168 52.15 -39.20 -35.00
N ARG A 169 52.70 -38.03 -34.73
CA ARG A 169 53.92 -37.90 -33.92
C ARG A 169 53.56 -37.22 -32.62
N SER A 170 53.90 -37.84 -31.50
CA SER A 170 53.54 -37.33 -30.18
C SER A 170 54.76 -37.32 -29.26
N ILE A 171 54.84 -36.30 -28.41
CA ILE A 171 55.92 -36.10 -27.46
C ILE A 171 55.31 -36.11 -26.06
N ASN A 172 55.91 -36.88 -25.16
CA ASN A 172 55.52 -36.88 -23.76
C ASN A 172 56.33 -35.87 -22.92
N LYS A 173 55.94 -35.70 -21.65
CA LYS A 173 56.66 -34.84 -20.69
C LYS A 173 58.14 -35.17 -20.48
N THR A 174 58.62 -36.35 -20.83
CA THR A 174 60.05 -36.73 -20.72
C THR A 174 60.82 -36.49 -22.02
N GLY A 175 60.18 -35.93 -23.05
CA GLY A 175 60.74 -35.74 -24.39
C GLY A 175 60.78 -37.01 -25.25
N LEU A 176 60.15 -38.10 -24.82
CA LEU A 176 60.05 -39.33 -25.60
C LEU A 176 59.12 -39.09 -26.80
N VAL A 177 59.65 -39.29 -28.00
CA VAL A 177 58.90 -39.17 -29.25
C VAL A 177 58.31 -40.53 -29.63
N SER A 178 56.99 -40.60 -29.74
CA SER A 178 56.25 -41.74 -30.28
C SER A 178 55.80 -41.44 -31.71
N HIS A 179 55.96 -42.41 -32.61
CA HIS A 179 55.46 -42.31 -33.97
C HIS A 179 54.44 -43.42 -34.22
N TRP A 180 53.23 -43.02 -34.56
CA TRP A 180 52.10 -43.89 -34.81
C TRP A 180 51.73 -43.82 -36.27
N GLN A 181 51.54 -44.98 -36.89
CA GLN A 181 51.14 -45.08 -38.28
C GLN A 181 49.87 -45.91 -38.39
N ILE A 182 48.92 -45.39 -39.15
CA ILE A 182 47.64 -46.01 -39.45
C ILE A 182 47.49 -46.11 -40.96
N LYS A 183 47.21 -47.31 -41.45
CA LYS A 183 46.95 -47.62 -42.86
C LYS A 183 45.63 -48.38 -42.97
N PRO A 184 44.51 -47.73 -43.33
CA PRO A 184 43.21 -48.38 -43.38
C PRO A 184 43.17 -49.41 -44.52
N GLN A 185 42.72 -50.63 -44.23
CA GLN A 185 42.50 -51.67 -45.25
C GLN A 185 41.10 -51.59 -45.88
N GLY A 186 40.22 -50.76 -45.30
CA GLY A 186 38.84 -50.53 -45.71
C GLY A 186 38.17 -49.54 -44.75
N SER A 187 36.90 -49.21 -45.02
CA SER A 187 36.07 -48.37 -44.13
C SER A 187 35.69 -49.17 -42.89
N GLY A 188 36.02 -48.67 -41.69
CA GLY A 188 35.69 -49.33 -40.42
C GLY A 188 36.78 -49.19 -39.36
N ARG A 189 36.95 -50.20 -38.50
CA ARG A 189 37.94 -50.18 -37.42
C ARG A 189 39.37 -50.24 -37.96
N VAL A 190 40.25 -49.47 -37.33
CA VAL A 190 41.66 -49.40 -37.70
C VAL A 190 42.59 -49.81 -36.57
N GLU A 191 43.70 -50.43 -36.97
CA GLU A 191 44.83 -50.73 -36.09
C GLU A 191 45.88 -49.63 -36.21
N MET A 192 46.58 -49.37 -35.12
CA MET A 192 47.64 -48.37 -35.07
C MET A 192 48.94 -49.01 -34.60
N ASN A 193 49.98 -48.82 -35.41
CA ASN A 193 51.30 -49.35 -35.13
C ASN A 193 52.19 -48.24 -34.57
N ASN A 194 52.72 -48.42 -33.36
CA ASN A 194 53.82 -47.60 -32.86
C ASN A 194 55.14 -48.23 -33.29
N THR A 195 55.98 -47.48 -33.98
CA THR A 195 57.32 -47.94 -34.40
C THR A 195 58.24 -48.28 -33.21
N SER A 196 57.88 -47.89 -31.99
CA SER A 196 58.77 -48.00 -30.83
C SER A 196 58.44 -49.08 -29.80
N GLN A 197 57.24 -49.70 -29.73
CA GLN A 197 56.98 -50.86 -28.82
C GLN A 197 55.55 -51.46 -28.77
N VAL A 198 54.47 -50.74 -29.15
CA VAL A 198 53.07 -51.17 -28.89
C VAL A 198 52.20 -51.09 -30.14
N THR A 199 51.60 -52.21 -30.55
CA THR A 199 50.51 -52.24 -31.54
C THR A 199 49.16 -52.22 -30.84
N SER A 200 48.31 -51.25 -31.19
CA SER A 200 46.94 -51.18 -30.70
C SER A 200 45.99 -51.77 -31.75
N ARG A 201 45.41 -52.94 -31.45
CA ARG A 201 44.45 -53.63 -32.33
C ARG A 201 43.09 -52.95 -32.44
N ASN A 202 42.82 -51.95 -31.61
CA ASN A 202 41.54 -51.23 -31.61
C ASN A 202 41.82 -49.74 -31.36
N ALA A 203 42.51 -49.11 -32.29
CA ALA A 203 42.96 -47.73 -32.17
C ALA A 203 41.84 -46.71 -32.43
N GLY A 204 40.79 -47.14 -33.14
CA GLY A 204 39.61 -46.32 -33.43
C GLY A 204 38.96 -46.74 -34.75
N SER A 205 38.38 -45.77 -35.45
CA SER A 205 37.67 -45.96 -36.72
C SER A 205 38.19 -45.00 -37.80
N TRP A 206 38.15 -45.47 -39.04
CA TRP A 206 38.38 -44.68 -40.25
C TRP A 206 37.27 -45.04 -41.21
N VAL A 207 36.27 -44.16 -41.31
CA VAL A 207 35.05 -44.40 -42.07
C VAL A 207 35.01 -43.45 -43.26
N TRP A 208 34.63 -43.97 -44.42
CA TRP A 208 34.28 -43.15 -45.58
C TRP A 208 32.76 -43.16 -45.76
N ARG A 209 32.16 -41.97 -45.77
CA ARG A 209 30.72 -41.74 -45.98
C ARG A 209 30.54 -40.38 -46.65
N ASP A 210 29.53 -40.26 -47.51
CA ASP A 210 29.17 -38.99 -48.18
C ASP A 210 30.39 -38.23 -48.76
N ASP A 211 31.19 -38.98 -49.52
CA ASP A 211 32.42 -38.54 -50.17
C ASP A 211 33.55 -38.03 -49.27
N HIS A 212 33.49 -38.13 -47.95
CA HIS A 212 34.57 -37.69 -47.07
C HIS A 212 35.02 -38.77 -46.08
N TYR A 213 36.23 -38.59 -45.53
CA TYR A 213 36.72 -39.43 -44.44
C TYR A 213 36.39 -38.81 -43.09
N THR A 214 36.00 -39.69 -42.18
CA THR A 214 35.80 -39.44 -40.76
C THR A 214 36.70 -40.40 -40.01
N ILE A 215 37.72 -39.86 -39.34
CA ILE A 215 38.78 -40.63 -38.68
C ILE A 215 38.74 -40.29 -37.18
N GLU A 216 38.50 -41.30 -36.35
CA GLU A 216 38.44 -41.17 -34.90
C GLU A 216 39.45 -42.11 -34.26
N ILE A 217 40.38 -41.57 -33.49
CA ILE A 217 41.49 -42.35 -32.92
C ILE A 217 41.68 -41.98 -31.45
N ALA A 218 42.00 -42.97 -30.62
CA ALA A 218 42.49 -42.75 -29.27
C ALA A 218 43.93 -43.20 -29.10
N ILE A 219 44.75 -42.34 -28.49
CA ILE A 219 46.12 -42.67 -28.08
C ILE A 219 46.30 -42.45 -26.57
N PRO A 220 47.18 -43.21 -25.89
CA PRO A 220 47.46 -42.99 -24.48
C PRO A 220 47.99 -41.56 -24.21
N ILE A 221 47.33 -40.82 -23.30
CA ILE A 221 47.66 -39.41 -23.03
C ILE A 221 49.08 -39.22 -22.47
N ASN A 222 49.59 -40.22 -21.76
CA ASN A 222 50.97 -40.22 -21.26
C ASN A 222 52.02 -40.20 -22.38
N LEU A 223 51.68 -40.66 -23.59
CA LEU A 223 52.55 -40.65 -24.77
C LEU A 223 52.38 -39.39 -25.65
N ALA A 224 51.38 -38.56 -25.35
CA ALA A 224 51.04 -37.34 -26.09
C ALA A 224 50.71 -36.19 -25.13
N SER A 225 51.56 -36.02 -24.11
CA SER A 225 51.31 -35.10 -23.00
C SER A 225 51.93 -33.71 -23.16
N ASP A 226 52.86 -33.53 -24.10
CA ASP A 226 53.57 -32.26 -24.33
C ASP A 226 53.30 -31.67 -25.72
N ALA A 227 53.50 -32.45 -26.79
CA ALA A 227 53.23 -32.01 -28.16
C ALA A 227 52.65 -33.14 -29.02
N ILE A 228 51.89 -32.76 -30.05
CA ILE A 228 51.33 -33.68 -31.04
C ILE A 228 51.32 -33.05 -32.43
N GLY A 229 51.59 -33.85 -33.44
CA GLY A 229 51.54 -33.47 -34.84
C GLY A 229 50.85 -34.55 -35.67
N PHE A 230 50.17 -34.09 -36.71
CA PHE A 230 49.50 -34.92 -37.71
C PHE A 230 50.14 -34.71 -39.08
N ASP A 231 50.32 -35.81 -39.81
CA ASP A 231 50.65 -35.87 -41.23
C ASP A 231 49.68 -36.87 -41.86
N LEU A 232 48.58 -36.34 -42.41
CA LEU A 232 47.58 -37.11 -43.15
C LEU A 232 47.99 -37.12 -44.62
N ILE A 233 48.18 -38.32 -45.16
CA ILE A 233 48.62 -38.53 -46.52
C ILE A 233 47.44 -39.11 -47.29
N LEU A 234 46.93 -38.34 -48.25
CA LEU A 234 45.83 -38.74 -49.13
C LEU A 234 46.36 -38.92 -50.56
N ASN A 235 46.08 -40.06 -51.17
CA ASN A 235 46.51 -40.36 -52.52
C ASN A 235 45.45 -39.95 -53.55
N ASP A 236 45.86 -39.31 -54.64
CA ASP A 236 44.98 -38.95 -55.76
C ASP A 236 45.53 -39.49 -57.10
N GLN A 237 45.69 -40.81 -57.18
CA GLN A 237 46.08 -41.61 -58.35
C GLN A 237 47.47 -41.35 -58.98
N GLN A 238 48.11 -40.20 -58.76
CA GLN A 238 49.42 -39.84 -59.31
C GLN A 238 50.44 -39.31 -58.27
N LEU A 239 49.99 -38.60 -57.23
CA LEU A 239 50.84 -38.08 -56.15
C LEU A 239 50.15 -38.17 -54.77
N ASN A 240 50.96 -38.29 -53.73
CA ASN A 240 50.52 -38.22 -52.34
C ASN A 240 50.40 -36.76 -51.90
N GLN A 241 49.21 -36.34 -51.46
CA GLN A 241 48.98 -35.04 -50.85
C GLN A 241 49.21 -35.14 -49.34
N HIS A 242 50.12 -34.31 -48.81
CA HIS A 242 50.42 -34.25 -47.39
C HIS A 242 49.71 -33.07 -46.72
N PHE A 243 48.82 -33.39 -45.78
CA PHE A 243 48.15 -32.45 -44.88
C PHE A 243 48.83 -32.51 -43.52
N LYS A 244 49.70 -31.52 -43.24
CA LYS A 244 50.51 -31.49 -42.01
C LYS A 244 50.02 -30.42 -41.04
N SER A 245 50.37 -30.62 -39.78
CA SER A 245 50.19 -29.63 -38.71
C SER A 245 51.13 -28.41 -38.85
N LYS A 246 52.34 -28.59 -39.39
CA LYS A 246 53.37 -27.55 -39.59
C LYS A 246 54.35 -28.02 -40.70
N PRO A 247 54.99 -27.13 -41.47
CA PRO A 247 56.01 -27.57 -42.44
C PRO A 247 57.28 -28.05 -41.72
N GLY A 248 57.90 -29.12 -42.21
CA GLY A 248 59.16 -29.67 -41.72
C GLY A 248 59.10 -31.15 -41.30
N SER A 249 60.24 -31.71 -40.88
CA SER A 249 60.35 -33.08 -40.36
C SER A 249 59.78 -33.21 -38.94
N THR A 250 59.69 -32.10 -38.21
CA THR A 250 59.07 -31.99 -36.89
C THR A 250 57.80 -31.16 -37.00
N TYR A 251 56.68 -31.84 -37.23
CA TYR A 251 55.37 -31.23 -37.47
C TYR A 251 54.51 -31.16 -36.20
N GLU A 252 55.08 -31.44 -35.03
CA GLU A 252 54.37 -31.37 -33.75
C GLU A 252 54.11 -29.93 -33.31
N ARG A 253 52.96 -29.76 -32.70
CA ARG A 253 52.57 -28.55 -31.99
C ARG A 253 52.26 -28.91 -30.55
N SER A 254 52.66 -28.00 -29.69
CA SER A 254 52.34 -27.92 -28.29
C SER A 254 50.89 -28.26 -27.95
N LEU A 255 50.65 -29.22 -27.06
CA LEU A 255 49.32 -29.60 -26.60
C LEU A 255 49.01 -28.94 -25.24
N VAL A 256 47.89 -28.22 -25.18
CA VAL A 256 47.34 -27.64 -23.96
C VAL A 256 46.05 -28.37 -23.63
N ARG A 257 45.86 -28.69 -22.35
CA ARG A 257 44.64 -29.33 -21.87
C ARG A 257 44.32 -28.91 -20.46
N GLU A 258 43.06 -29.07 -20.12
CA GLU A 258 42.60 -29.08 -18.74
C GLU A 258 43.14 -30.34 -18.03
N THR A 259 43.54 -30.20 -16.76
CA THR A 259 44.09 -31.32 -15.98
C THR A 259 43.33 -31.51 -14.68
N LEU A 260 42.96 -32.75 -14.38
CA LEU A 260 42.17 -33.09 -13.19
C LEU A 260 42.87 -32.71 -11.88
N ASP A 261 44.20 -32.83 -11.80
CA ASP A 261 44.97 -32.43 -10.60
C ASP A 261 44.81 -30.92 -10.31
N LEU A 262 44.84 -30.07 -11.34
CA LEU A 262 44.64 -28.62 -11.17
C LEU A 262 43.21 -28.32 -10.75
N ASN A 263 42.21 -29.03 -11.29
CA ASN A 263 40.82 -28.89 -10.85
C ASN A 263 40.66 -29.24 -9.37
N GLN A 264 41.33 -30.30 -8.90
CA GLN A 264 41.36 -30.66 -7.47
C GLN A 264 42.08 -29.62 -6.60
N GLN A 265 43.17 -29.03 -7.09
CA GLN A 265 43.83 -27.93 -6.38
C GLN A 265 42.96 -26.68 -6.30
N LEU A 266 42.22 -26.35 -7.38
CA LEU A 266 41.26 -25.25 -7.40
C LEU A 266 40.10 -25.48 -6.42
N ALA A 267 39.69 -26.73 -6.22
CA ALA A 267 38.67 -27.10 -5.22
C ALA A 267 39.07 -26.76 -3.77
N THR A 268 40.36 -26.52 -3.49
CA THR A 268 40.80 -26.06 -2.15
C THR A 268 40.35 -24.62 -1.86
N TYR A 269 40.05 -23.83 -2.89
CA TYR A 269 39.60 -22.44 -2.79
C TYR A 269 38.10 -22.30 -3.08
N GLN A 270 37.35 -23.39 -2.94
CA GLN A 270 35.92 -23.47 -3.24
C GLN A 270 35.09 -22.53 -2.37
N GLN A 271 34.18 -21.78 -3.01
CA GLN A 271 33.14 -21.01 -2.34
C GLN A 271 31.79 -21.19 -3.05
N PRO A 272 30.67 -21.08 -2.31
CA PRO A 272 29.33 -21.15 -2.89
C PRO A 272 29.14 -20.11 -4.01
N GLY A 273 28.68 -20.55 -5.18
CA GLY A 273 28.36 -19.66 -6.30
C GLY A 273 29.57 -19.02 -7.01
N LEU A 274 30.79 -19.49 -6.71
CA LEU A 274 32.03 -19.04 -7.33
C LEU A 274 32.54 -20.08 -8.32
N SER A 275 32.66 -19.72 -9.60
CA SER A 275 33.33 -20.53 -10.60
C SER A 275 34.78 -20.06 -10.77
N LEU A 276 35.74 -20.98 -10.71
CA LEU A 276 37.16 -20.68 -10.79
C LEU A 276 37.74 -21.19 -12.11
N TYR A 277 38.58 -20.38 -12.74
CA TYR A 277 39.25 -20.66 -14.01
C TYR A 277 40.72 -20.31 -13.91
N LEU A 278 41.56 -21.17 -14.48
CA LEU A 278 43.00 -20.96 -14.56
C LEU A 278 43.43 -20.95 -16.02
N LEU A 279 44.14 -19.90 -16.42
CA LEU A 279 44.64 -19.73 -17.78
C LEU A 279 46.17 -19.66 -17.81
N ASN A 280 46.75 -20.15 -18.90
CA ASN A 280 48.17 -19.94 -19.21
C ASN A 280 48.44 -18.57 -19.87
N SER A 281 49.71 -18.31 -20.20
CA SER A 281 50.17 -17.06 -20.81
C SER A 281 49.53 -16.73 -22.17
N GLN A 282 48.98 -17.73 -22.85
CA GLN A 282 48.30 -17.61 -24.14
C GLN A 282 46.76 -17.58 -24.01
N TYR A 283 46.26 -17.47 -22.76
CA TYR A 283 44.84 -17.44 -22.38
C TYR A 283 44.08 -18.76 -22.58
N TRP A 284 44.78 -19.89 -22.70
CA TRP A 284 44.16 -21.22 -22.74
C TRP A 284 43.77 -21.68 -21.35
N LEU A 285 42.59 -22.27 -21.24
CA LEU A 285 42.05 -22.88 -20.03
C LEU A 285 42.88 -24.12 -19.67
N ILE A 286 43.43 -24.16 -18.47
CA ILE A 286 44.23 -25.30 -17.97
C ILE A 286 43.64 -25.92 -16.70
N GLY A 287 42.72 -25.21 -16.04
CA GLY A 287 41.95 -25.71 -14.92
C GLY A 287 40.62 -24.98 -14.80
N LYS A 288 39.56 -25.71 -14.47
CA LYS A 288 38.20 -25.21 -14.30
C LYS A 288 37.58 -25.87 -13.07
N LEU A 289 36.84 -25.07 -12.31
CA LEU A 289 35.92 -25.54 -11.30
C LEU A 289 34.62 -24.76 -11.47
N SER A 290 33.56 -25.40 -11.96
CA SER A 290 32.27 -24.74 -12.07
C SER A 290 31.52 -24.75 -10.74
N ALA A 291 30.70 -23.72 -10.51
CA ALA A 291 29.79 -23.66 -9.36
C ALA A 291 28.72 -24.77 -9.37
N GLU A 292 28.45 -25.41 -10.52
CA GLU A 292 27.50 -26.53 -10.66
C GLU A 292 28.13 -27.89 -10.31
N GLN A 293 29.41 -28.11 -10.64
CA GLN A 293 30.17 -29.32 -10.26
C GLN A 293 30.37 -29.43 -8.73
N MET A 294 30.07 -28.35 -8.01
CA MET A 294 30.10 -28.20 -6.55
C MET A 294 29.21 -29.23 -5.82
N TRP A 295 28.08 -29.62 -6.42
CA TRP A 295 27.15 -30.60 -5.83
C TRP A 295 27.65 -32.04 -6.05
N ASN A 296 28.11 -32.35 -7.27
CA ASN A 296 28.55 -33.71 -7.63
C ASN A 296 29.85 -34.12 -6.92
N ALA A 297 30.76 -33.17 -6.62
CA ALA A 297 32.01 -33.45 -5.91
C ALA A 297 31.82 -33.63 -4.38
N LEU A 298 30.80 -33.01 -3.79
CA LEU A 298 30.39 -33.31 -2.42
C LEU A 298 29.78 -34.71 -2.34
N ASP A 299 28.89 -35.06 -3.29
CA ASP A 299 28.24 -36.37 -3.38
C ASP A 299 29.25 -37.53 -3.49
N ALA A 300 30.37 -37.33 -4.22
CA ALA A 300 31.40 -38.35 -4.39
C ALA A 300 32.28 -38.58 -3.14
N ARG A 301 32.36 -37.61 -2.20
CA ARG A 301 33.07 -37.80 -0.92
C ARG A 301 32.20 -38.50 0.12
N THR A 302 30.89 -38.51 -0.06
CA THR A 302 29.89 -39.20 0.76
C THR A 302 29.39 -40.48 0.09
N GLU A 303 30.29 -41.30 -0.46
CA GLU A 303 29.95 -42.65 -0.93
C GLU A 303 29.81 -43.69 0.21
N THR A 304 29.89 -43.26 1.47
CA THR A 304 29.53 -44.10 2.61
C THR A 304 28.49 -43.37 3.46
N GLU A 305 27.28 -43.94 3.42
CA GLU A 305 26.10 -43.66 4.25
C GLU A 305 25.23 -42.45 3.84
N ASN A 306 23.94 -42.75 3.59
CA ASN A 306 22.79 -41.85 3.49
C ASN A 306 22.54 -41.05 2.20
N LYS A 307 22.32 -41.77 1.09
CA LYS A 307 21.65 -41.23 -0.13
C LYS A 307 20.23 -40.66 0.11
N SER A 308 19.53 -41.07 1.17
CA SER A 308 18.13 -40.66 1.42
C SER A 308 17.98 -39.37 2.23
N GLU A 309 18.92 -39.07 3.13
CA GLU A 309 18.89 -37.81 3.91
C GLU A 309 19.38 -36.63 3.07
N ILE A 310 20.40 -36.85 2.23
CA ILE A 310 20.95 -35.84 1.32
C ILE A 310 19.91 -35.43 0.26
N GLU A 311 19.09 -36.35 -0.26
CA GLU A 311 18.01 -36.03 -1.21
C GLU A 311 16.84 -35.27 -0.54
N ILE A 312 16.65 -35.45 0.77
CA ILE A 312 15.66 -34.70 1.58
C ILE A 312 16.18 -33.30 1.92
N GLU A 313 17.48 -33.16 2.23
CA GLU A 313 18.14 -31.85 2.38
C GLU A 313 18.21 -31.09 1.04
N ARG A 314 18.45 -31.78 -0.08
CA ARG A 314 18.34 -31.23 -1.45
C ARG A 314 16.97 -30.61 -1.70
N LYS A 315 15.88 -31.26 -1.28
CA LYS A 315 14.51 -30.76 -1.39
C LYS A 315 14.13 -29.70 -0.35
N ARG A 316 14.80 -29.65 0.79
CA ARG A 316 14.63 -28.59 1.79
C ARG A 316 15.38 -27.32 1.37
N GLU A 317 16.64 -27.39 0.98
CA GLU A 317 17.41 -26.20 0.58
C GLU A 317 16.94 -25.59 -0.76
N THR A 318 16.49 -26.40 -1.72
CA THR A 318 15.87 -25.86 -2.95
C THR A 318 14.51 -25.22 -2.71
N ASN A 319 13.75 -25.64 -1.67
CA ASN A 319 12.47 -25.02 -1.33
C ASN A 319 12.56 -23.86 -0.33
N GLU A 320 13.60 -23.79 0.52
CA GLU A 320 13.60 -22.89 1.70
C GLU A 320 14.39 -21.59 1.52
N ASN A 321 14.99 -21.32 0.36
CA ASN A 321 15.58 -19.99 0.07
C ASN A 321 15.36 -19.47 -1.36
N GLN A 322 14.54 -20.14 -2.17
CA GLN A 322 14.23 -19.71 -3.54
C GLN A 322 12.94 -18.88 -3.60
N VAL A 323 12.87 -17.82 -2.78
CA VAL A 323 11.89 -16.76 -3.04
C VAL A 323 12.47 -15.93 -4.16
N ASP A 324 12.11 -16.27 -5.40
CA ASP A 324 12.37 -15.38 -6.52
C ASP A 324 11.79 -14.00 -6.16
N PRO A 325 12.59 -12.93 -6.22
CA PRO A 325 12.11 -11.60 -5.90
C PRO A 325 10.83 -11.31 -6.69
N SER A 326 9.80 -10.80 -6.00
CA SER A 326 8.53 -10.48 -6.63
C SER A 326 8.74 -9.62 -7.88
N TRP A 327 7.88 -9.78 -8.89
CA TRP A 327 7.95 -9.03 -10.15
C TRP A 327 8.09 -7.51 -9.92
N PHE A 328 7.47 -7.00 -8.86
CA PHE A 328 7.55 -5.61 -8.44
C PHE A 328 8.93 -5.22 -7.90
N SER A 329 9.50 -6.05 -7.02
CA SER A 329 10.87 -5.83 -6.50
C SER A 329 11.92 -5.90 -7.61
N ASN A 330 11.76 -6.81 -8.59
CA ASN A 330 12.63 -6.90 -9.76
C ASN A 330 12.50 -5.66 -10.67
N ALA A 331 11.28 -5.16 -10.89
CA ALA A 331 11.06 -3.96 -11.70
C ALA A 331 11.69 -2.70 -11.06
N ILE A 332 11.53 -2.53 -9.73
CA ILE A 332 12.17 -1.45 -8.98
C ILE A 332 13.68 -1.60 -9.00
N TYR A 333 14.18 -2.81 -8.77
CA TYR A 333 15.61 -3.08 -8.73
C TYR A 333 16.28 -2.79 -10.07
N ASN A 334 15.71 -3.28 -11.18
CA ASN A 334 16.22 -2.97 -12.51
C ASN A 334 16.17 -1.46 -12.77
N LYS A 335 15.07 -0.79 -12.44
CA LYS A 335 14.94 0.65 -12.72
C LYS A 335 15.87 1.54 -11.87
N LEU A 336 16.19 1.15 -10.64
CA LEU A 336 17.11 1.89 -9.77
C LEU A 336 18.58 1.50 -9.96
N PHE A 337 18.89 0.24 -10.31
CA PHE A 337 20.23 -0.32 -10.13
C PHE A 337 20.85 -1.00 -11.36
N THR A 338 20.13 -1.13 -12.48
CA THR A 338 20.79 -1.41 -13.77
C THR A 338 21.09 -0.09 -14.46
N SER A 339 22.21 0.53 -14.10
CA SER A 339 22.77 1.67 -14.82
C SER A 339 23.75 1.18 -15.88
N ASP A 340 23.51 1.61 -17.12
CA ASP A 340 24.41 1.60 -18.27
C ASP A 340 24.88 0.25 -18.82
N SER A 341 25.21 0.29 -20.11
CA SER A 341 25.55 -0.82 -21.00
C SER A 341 26.70 -1.69 -20.48
N LEU A 342 26.39 -2.66 -19.62
CA LEU A 342 27.32 -3.70 -19.22
C LEU A 342 27.59 -4.65 -20.40
N PRO A 343 28.83 -5.14 -20.58
CA PRO A 343 29.15 -6.13 -21.59
C PRO A 343 28.46 -7.48 -21.29
N TYR A 344 27.93 -8.15 -22.31
CA TYR A 344 27.27 -9.44 -22.14
C TYR A 344 28.27 -10.55 -21.76
N TRP A 345 27.89 -11.42 -20.81
CA TRP A 345 28.70 -12.57 -20.40
C TRP A 345 28.75 -13.62 -21.51
N ARG A 346 29.95 -13.99 -21.95
CA ARG A 346 30.16 -15.16 -22.82
C ARG A 346 31.11 -16.09 -22.10
N GLU A 347 30.65 -17.28 -21.76
CA GLU A 347 31.54 -18.28 -21.15
C GLU A 347 32.68 -18.62 -22.11
N PRO A 348 33.94 -18.63 -21.63
CA PRO A 348 35.09 -19.00 -22.44
C PRO A 348 35.16 -20.51 -22.76
N THR A 349 34.15 -21.28 -22.33
CA THR A 349 34.05 -22.74 -22.50
C THR A 349 33.96 -23.16 -23.96
N SER A 350 33.38 -22.34 -24.84
CA SER A 350 33.25 -22.72 -26.26
C SER A 350 34.59 -22.84 -26.98
N LEU A 351 35.58 -22.01 -26.66
CA LEU A 351 36.85 -21.97 -27.39
C LEU A 351 38.04 -22.50 -26.58
N GLY A 352 37.86 -22.80 -25.29
CA GLY A 352 38.95 -23.14 -24.37
C GLY A 352 39.98 -22.03 -24.19
N ARG A 353 39.74 -20.84 -24.75
CA ARG A 353 40.64 -19.69 -24.79
C ARG A 353 39.87 -18.42 -24.51
N TRP A 354 40.40 -17.57 -23.64
CA TRP A 354 39.80 -16.27 -23.36
C TRP A 354 40.34 -15.19 -24.31
N LEU A 355 39.45 -14.60 -25.11
CA LEU A 355 39.83 -13.72 -26.23
C LEU A 355 39.96 -12.22 -25.87
N SER A 356 39.85 -11.82 -24.60
CA SER A 356 39.89 -10.39 -24.18
C SER A 356 40.95 -10.07 -23.11
N PRO A 357 42.24 -9.95 -23.48
CA PRO A 357 43.35 -9.62 -22.58
C PRO A 357 43.16 -8.33 -21.75
N ALA A 358 42.48 -7.32 -22.31
CA ALA A 358 42.29 -6.02 -21.69
C ALA A 358 41.40 -6.05 -20.42
N GLN A 359 40.69 -7.16 -20.20
CA GLN A 359 39.76 -7.36 -19.08
C GLN A 359 40.38 -8.19 -17.95
N LEU A 360 41.56 -8.78 -18.19
CA LEU A 360 42.30 -9.58 -17.23
C LEU A 360 43.20 -8.67 -16.36
N GLY A 361 43.18 -8.88 -15.05
CA GLY A 361 43.86 -8.06 -14.02
C GLY A 361 42.98 -6.97 -13.39
N LYS A 362 41.69 -6.88 -13.74
CA LYS A 362 40.72 -5.94 -13.15
C LYS A 362 39.42 -6.65 -12.78
N THR A 363 38.69 -6.08 -11.82
CA THR A 363 37.31 -6.49 -11.52
C THR A 363 36.36 -5.86 -12.54
N THR A 364 35.61 -6.68 -13.28
CA THR A 364 34.67 -6.22 -14.30
C THR A 364 33.30 -6.87 -14.10
N TRP A 365 32.25 -6.11 -14.38
CA TRP A 365 30.86 -6.58 -14.30
C TRP A 365 30.37 -6.96 -15.68
N TYR A 366 29.68 -8.10 -15.77
CA TYR A 366 29.05 -8.57 -17.00
C TYR A 366 27.55 -8.73 -16.79
N GLN A 367 26.79 -8.48 -17.84
CA GLN A 367 25.37 -8.78 -17.90
C GLN A 367 25.18 -10.20 -18.39
N ASP A 368 24.60 -11.07 -17.57
CA ASP A 368 24.08 -12.37 -17.99
C ASP A 368 22.59 -12.35 -17.62
N SER A 369 21.68 -12.70 -18.53
CA SER A 369 20.25 -12.58 -18.23
C SER A 369 19.80 -13.79 -17.41
N PRO A 370 19.25 -13.67 -16.18
CA PRO A 370 18.75 -12.46 -15.49
C PRO A 370 19.65 -11.91 -14.36
N ILE A 371 20.89 -12.39 -14.22
CA ILE A 371 21.79 -12.13 -13.08
C ILE A 371 23.14 -11.63 -13.58
N ASN A 372 23.55 -10.44 -13.14
CA ASN A 372 24.89 -9.94 -13.48
C ASN A 372 25.98 -10.87 -12.91
N LYS A 373 27.05 -11.08 -13.66
CA LYS A 373 28.22 -11.85 -13.22
C LYS A 373 29.35 -10.88 -12.89
N GLN A 374 30.01 -11.13 -11.76
CA GLN A 374 31.18 -10.36 -11.37
C GLN A 374 32.43 -11.19 -11.66
N LEU A 375 33.32 -10.65 -12.50
CA LEU A 375 34.59 -11.27 -12.83
C LEU A 375 35.70 -10.62 -12.02
N HIS A 376 36.48 -11.44 -11.33
CA HIS A 376 37.71 -11.05 -10.64
C HIS A 376 38.86 -11.82 -11.26
N SER A 377 39.88 -11.12 -11.75
CA SER A 377 41.06 -11.76 -12.33
C SER A 377 42.33 -11.25 -11.68
N LYS A 378 43.26 -12.18 -11.39
CA LYS A 378 44.59 -11.92 -10.85
C LYS A 378 45.64 -12.54 -11.76
N THR A 379 46.71 -11.80 -12.00
CA THR A 379 47.86 -12.31 -12.74
C THR A 379 48.87 -12.87 -11.75
N MET A 380 49.36 -14.08 -12.01
CA MET A 380 50.39 -14.75 -11.21
C MET A 380 51.59 -15.11 -12.09
N LEU A 381 52.79 -15.17 -11.51
CA LEU A 381 54.01 -15.54 -12.22
C LEU A 381 54.44 -16.96 -11.83
N VAL A 382 54.24 -17.91 -12.73
CA VAL A 382 54.67 -19.30 -12.54
C VAL A 382 55.90 -19.54 -13.41
N ASN A 383 57.03 -19.89 -12.79
CA ASN A 383 58.32 -20.09 -13.47
C ASN A 383 58.72 -18.93 -14.41
N GLY A 384 58.41 -17.68 -14.03
CA GLY A 384 58.71 -16.47 -14.82
C GLY A 384 57.73 -16.16 -15.95
N GLN A 385 56.67 -16.96 -16.14
CA GLN A 385 55.63 -16.77 -17.15
C GLN A 385 54.31 -16.28 -16.51
N PRO A 386 53.54 -15.40 -17.19
CA PRO A 386 52.27 -14.92 -16.67
C PRO A 386 51.17 -15.97 -16.82
N PHE A 387 50.44 -16.21 -15.76
CA PHE A 387 49.21 -17.00 -15.73
C PHE A 387 48.09 -16.14 -15.16
N TYR A 388 46.85 -16.49 -15.48
CA TYR A 388 45.68 -15.72 -15.05
C TYR A 388 44.74 -16.60 -14.26
N PHE A 389 44.53 -16.23 -13.01
CA PHE A 389 43.54 -16.85 -12.13
C PHE A 389 42.29 -16.00 -12.14
N VAL A 390 41.15 -16.58 -12.52
CA VAL A 390 39.91 -15.84 -12.69
C VAL A 390 38.78 -16.50 -11.93
N ALA A 391 38.09 -15.71 -11.12
CA ALA A 391 36.86 -16.12 -10.47
C ALA A 391 35.68 -15.37 -11.07
N VAL A 392 34.61 -16.10 -11.27
CA VAL A 392 33.33 -15.59 -11.75
C VAL A 392 32.31 -15.89 -10.66
N GLN A 393 31.75 -14.84 -10.07
CA GLN A 393 30.71 -14.97 -9.06
C GLN A 393 29.35 -14.63 -9.67
N ASP A 394 28.35 -15.47 -9.40
CA ASP A 394 26.96 -15.14 -9.68
C ASP A 394 26.45 -14.09 -8.69
N SER A 395 25.86 -12.99 -9.18
CA SER A 395 25.26 -11.98 -8.29
C SER A 395 23.99 -12.45 -7.57
N ARG A 396 23.49 -13.69 -7.77
CA ARG A 396 22.30 -14.22 -7.06
C ARG A 396 22.42 -14.13 -5.54
N GLN A 397 23.57 -14.47 -4.98
CA GLN A 397 23.77 -14.40 -3.53
C GLN A 397 23.87 -12.94 -3.02
N SER A 398 24.47 -12.05 -3.82
CA SER A 398 24.48 -10.61 -3.55
C SER A 398 23.07 -10.01 -3.66
N LEU A 399 22.26 -10.49 -4.60
CA LEU A 399 20.83 -10.13 -4.76
C LEU A 399 19.99 -10.61 -3.58
N LEU A 400 20.20 -11.83 -3.07
CA LEU A 400 19.43 -12.40 -1.95
C LEU A 400 19.74 -11.71 -0.62
N SER A 401 20.99 -11.31 -0.39
CA SER A 401 21.37 -10.55 0.81
C SER A 401 20.89 -9.10 0.72
N ALA A 402 21.01 -8.46 -0.46
CA ALA A 402 20.46 -7.14 -0.70
C ALA A 402 18.92 -7.12 -0.61
N SER A 403 18.22 -8.15 -1.10
CA SER A 403 16.75 -8.21 -1.07
C SER A 403 16.20 -8.39 0.34
N LYS A 404 16.88 -9.16 1.21
CA LYS A 404 16.52 -9.27 2.64
C LYS A 404 16.66 -7.93 3.36
N ALA A 405 17.76 -7.22 3.16
CA ALA A 405 17.97 -5.89 3.74
C ALA A 405 16.96 -4.86 3.19
N LEU A 406 16.69 -4.89 1.88
CA LEU A 406 15.71 -4.03 1.22
C LEU A 406 14.30 -4.29 1.75
N ASN A 407 13.88 -5.56 1.92
CA ASN A 407 12.58 -5.90 2.48
C ASN A 407 12.44 -5.43 3.94
N GLN A 408 13.48 -5.62 4.78
CA GLN A 408 13.44 -5.12 6.16
C GLN A 408 13.30 -3.59 6.21
N LEU A 409 13.99 -2.87 5.32
CA LEU A 409 13.93 -1.42 5.25
C LEU A 409 12.58 -0.94 4.70
N LEU A 410 12.02 -1.63 3.69
CA LEU A 410 10.66 -1.36 3.20
C LEU A 410 9.60 -1.59 4.28
N ILE A 411 9.71 -2.67 5.05
CA ILE A 411 8.81 -2.95 6.19
C ILE A 411 8.96 -1.83 7.23
N LEU A 412 10.18 -1.41 7.56
CA LEU A 412 10.42 -0.30 8.48
C LEU A 412 9.82 1.02 7.95
N LEU A 413 9.92 1.29 6.65
CA LEU A 413 9.33 2.47 6.02
C LEU A 413 7.79 2.41 6.04
N PHE A 414 7.19 1.27 5.68
CA PHE A 414 5.74 1.08 5.72
C PHE A 414 5.19 1.14 7.14
N THR A 415 5.90 0.61 8.14
CA THR A 415 5.51 0.72 9.55
C THR A 415 5.58 2.15 10.05
N ILE A 416 6.62 2.91 9.69
CA ILE A 416 6.69 4.36 10.01
C ILE A 416 5.52 5.12 9.36
N ILE A 417 5.24 4.86 8.08
CA ILE A 417 4.10 5.47 7.38
C ILE A 417 2.78 5.12 8.09
N ALA A 418 2.57 3.84 8.43
CA ALA A 418 1.38 3.38 9.13
C ALA A 418 1.21 4.05 10.50
N ILE A 419 2.29 4.21 11.26
CA ILE A 419 2.29 4.92 12.55
C ILE A 419 1.87 6.39 12.35
N ILE A 420 2.47 7.09 11.37
CA ILE A 420 2.15 8.50 11.13
C ILE A 420 0.69 8.66 10.66
N VAL A 421 0.20 7.78 9.77
CA VAL A 421 -1.20 7.79 9.33
C VAL A 421 -2.14 7.55 10.51
N SER A 422 -1.82 6.60 11.40
CA SER A 422 -2.61 6.34 12.60
C SER A 422 -2.63 7.53 13.56
N VAL A 423 -1.49 8.21 13.75
CA VAL A 423 -1.40 9.46 14.55
C VAL A 423 -2.24 10.58 13.92
N LEU A 424 -2.19 10.76 12.60
CA LEU A 424 -3.01 11.75 11.89
C LEU A 424 -4.50 11.44 12.01
N PHE A 425 -4.89 10.17 11.85
CA PHE A 425 -6.28 9.74 11.92
C PHE A 425 -6.87 9.92 13.32
N THR A 426 -6.11 9.55 14.35
CA THR A 426 -6.50 9.75 15.76
C THR A 426 -6.61 11.25 16.08
N PHE A 427 -5.66 12.06 15.65
CA PHE A 427 -5.71 13.52 15.81
C PHE A 427 -6.95 14.14 15.13
N ALA A 428 -7.22 13.76 13.87
CA ALA A 428 -8.38 14.24 13.12
C ALA A 428 -9.71 13.81 13.77
N SER A 429 -9.80 12.57 14.27
CA SER A 429 -10.97 12.08 15.00
C SER A 429 -11.21 12.84 16.31
N LEU A 430 -10.15 13.10 17.08
CA LEU A 430 -10.25 13.88 18.33
C LEU A 430 -10.73 15.31 18.05
N LEU A 431 -10.21 15.96 17.00
CA LEU A 431 -10.63 17.30 16.60
C LEU A 431 -12.10 17.31 16.15
N SER A 432 -12.49 16.36 15.29
CA SER A 432 -13.87 16.23 14.79
C SER A 432 -14.87 16.01 15.94
N TRP A 433 -14.55 15.10 16.87
CA TRP A 433 -15.37 14.86 18.05
C TRP A 433 -15.55 16.12 18.91
N ARG A 434 -14.48 16.89 19.14
CA ARG A 434 -14.57 18.15 19.87
C ARG A 434 -15.45 19.17 19.19
N ILE A 435 -15.37 19.32 17.86
CA ILE A 435 -16.20 20.24 17.08
C ILE A 435 -17.68 19.83 17.16
N VAL A 436 -17.99 18.54 16.98
CA VAL A 436 -19.36 18.02 17.04
C VAL A 436 -19.94 18.21 18.44
N LYS A 437 -19.17 17.89 19.49
CA LYS A 437 -19.59 18.08 20.88
C LYS A 437 -19.85 19.55 21.20
N MET A 438 -18.96 20.46 20.78
CA MET A 438 -19.17 21.89 20.95
C MET A 438 -20.46 22.34 20.24
N LYS A 439 -20.65 21.94 18.98
CA LYS A 439 -21.86 22.26 18.20
C LYS A 439 -23.13 21.79 18.90
N GLN A 440 -23.14 20.56 19.44
CA GLN A 440 -24.28 20.02 20.17
C GLN A 440 -24.57 20.84 21.43
N ASN A 441 -23.54 21.11 22.25
CA ASN A 441 -23.70 21.91 23.47
C ASN A 441 -24.33 23.30 23.20
N TYR A 442 -23.98 23.96 22.10
CA TYR A 442 -24.59 25.26 21.75
C TYR A 442 -25.97 25.13 21.10
N ARG A 443 -26.25 24.03 20.38
CA ARG A 443 -27.57 23.77 19.83
C ARG A 443 -28.59 23.49 20.93
N ASP A 444 -28.19 22.71 21.93
CA ASP A 444 -29.04 22.32 23.05
C ASP A 444 -29.23 23.47 24.06
N ALA A 445 -28.40 24.52 23.97
CA ALA A 445 -28.50 25.71 24.81
C ALA A 445 -29.54 26.74 24.34
N ILE A 446 -30.04 26.64 23.10
CA ILE A 446 -30.97 27.59 22.48
C ILE A 446 -32.24 26.85 22.08
N ASP A 447 -33.38 27.25 22.65
CA ASP A 447 -34.69 26.69 22.29
C ASP A 447 -35.17 27.21 20.91
N ASN A 448 -36.21 26.59 20.35
CA ASN A 448 -36.81 26.96 19.07
C ASN A 448 -37.29 28.42 19.02
N ASP A 449 -37.64 29.00 20.18
CA ASP A 449 -38.05 30.40 20.33
C ASP A 449 -36.87 31.37 20.51
N GLY A 450 -35.62 30.88 20.44
CA GLY A 450 -34.40 31.68 20.55
C GLY A 450 -34.01 32.06 21.98
N LYS A 451 -34.68 31.47 22.99
CA LYS A 451 -34.38 31.68 24.41
C LYS A 451 -33.20 30.80 24.85
N ILE A 452 -32.34 31.36 25.70
CA ILE A 452 -31.15 30.68 26.21
C ILE A 452 -31.52 29.91 27.48
N MET A 453 -31.43 28.58 27.42
CA MET A 453 -31.83 27.69 28.52
C MET A 453 -30.68 27.44 29.50
N SER A 454 -29.45 27.38 29.00
CA SER A 454 -28.24 27.25 29.82
C SER A 454 -27.03 27.79 29.07
N VAL A 455 -26.04 28.32 29.80
CA VAL A 455 -24.78 28.78 29.20
C VAL A 455 -23.83 27.59 29.11
N PRO A 456 -23.39 27.19 27.89
CA PRO A 456 -22.43 26.09 27.75
C PRO A 456 -21.08 26.40 28.41
N ASP A 457 -20.48 25.40 29.04
CA ASP A 457 -19.11 25.49 29.55
C ASP A 457 -18.11 25.65 28.40
N ALA A 458 -17.32 26.72 28.42
CA ALA A 458 -16.23 26.88 27.47
C ALA A 458 -15.08 25.91 27.73
N SER A 459 -14.43 25.50 26.65
CA SER A 459 -13.22 24.69 26.73
C SER A 459 -12.08 25.47 27.40
N LYS A 460 -11.44 24.82 28.38
CA LYS A 460 -10.29 25.36 29.14
C LYS A 460 -8.94 25.16 28.46
N LEU A 461 -8.93 24.52 27.28
CA LEU A 461 -7.71 24.28 26.53
C LEU A 461 -7.20 25.60 25.90
N PRO A 462 -5.87 25.83 25.90
CA PRO A 462 -5.24 27.01 25.30
C PRO A 462 -4.94 26.77 23.81
N ASP A 463 -5.94 26.31 23.06
CA ASP A 463 -5.86 26.11 21.61
C ASP A 463 -6.91 26.97 20.89
N GLU A 464 -6.82 27.07 19.55
CA GLU A 464 -7.71 27.92 18.76
C GLU A 464 -9.18 27.52 18.88
N LEU A 465 -9.45 26.23 19.08
CA LEU A 465 -10.80 25.73 19.32
C LEU A 465 -11.30 26.12 20.73
N GLY A 466 -10.41 26.14 21.72
CA GLY A 466 -10.69 26.66 23.05
C GLY A 466 -10.96 28.16 23.07
N ASP A 467 -10.18 28.95 22.31
CA ASP A 467 -10.43 30.38 22.11
C ASP A 467 -11.81 30.62 21.50
N LEU A 468 -12.13 29.88 20.43
CA LEU A 468 -13.46 29.95 19.78
C LEU A 468 -14.58 29.61 20.77
N SER A 469 -14.41 28.56 21.58
CA SER A 469 -15.40 28.16 22.59
C SER A 469 -15.62 29.26 23.63
N ARG A 470 -14.57 29.95 24.08
CA ARG A 470 -14.69 31.08 25.02
C ARG A 470 -15.43 32.27 24.40
N VAL A 471 -15.11 32.62 23.15
CA VAL A 471 -15.80 33.69 22.42
C VAL A 471 -17.28 33.36 22.24
N MET A 472 -17.61 32.13 21.85
CA MET A 472 -19.00 31.69 21.71
C MET A 472 -19.75 31.74 23.04
N GLN A 473 -19.14 31.31 24.15
CA GLN A 473 -19.75 31.43 25.48
C GLN A 473 -20.06 32.89 25.82
N GLN A 474 -19.12 33.81 25.57
CA GLN A 474 -19.32 35.24 25.83
C GLN A 474 -20.49 35.82 25.02
N LEU A 475 -20.62 35.42 23.74
CA LEU A 475 -21.73 35.84 22.89
C LEU A 475 -23.07 35.33 23.44
N THR A 476 -23.15 34.07 23.84
CA THR A 476 -24.35 33.49 24.47
C THR A 476 -24.73 34.22 25.75
N VAL A 477 -23.77 34.49 26.63
CA VAL A 477 -24.02 35.26 27.88
C VAL A 477 -24.53 36.67 27.58
N ASN A 478 -23.92 37.36 26.61
CA ASN A 478 -24.34 38.73 26.27
C ASN A 478 -25.74 38.76 25.67
N GLN A 479 -26.10 37.77 24.84
CA GLN A 479 -27.42 37.65 24.26
C GLN A 479 -28.49 37.41 25.34
N GLY A 480 -28.23 36.54 26.32
CA GLY A 480 -29.17 36.31 27.44
C GLY A 480 -29.41 37.57 28.27
N LYS A 481 -28.34 38.31 28.61
CA LYS A 481 -28.48 39.60 29.31
C LYS A 481 -29.34 40.61 28.54
N TYR A 482 -29.26 40.60 27.21
CA TYR A 482 -30.03 41.51 26.36
C TYR A 482 -31.52 41.14 26.34
N THR A 483 -31.84 39.84 26.26
CA THR A 483 -33.23 39.38 26.33
C THR A 483 -33.86 39.68 27.69
N ASP A 484 -33.13 39.45 28.79
CA ASP A 484 -33.61 39.74 30.14
C ASP A 484 -33.82 41.25 30.36
N TYR A 485 -32.94 42.08 29.79
CA TYR A 485 -33.08 43.52 29.82
C TYR A 485 -34.38 43.97 29.15
N LEU A 486 -34.67 43.46 27.94
CA LEU A 486 -35.89 43.80 27.21
C LEU A 486 -37.16 43.41 27.99
N ALA A 487 -37.17 42.22 28.61
CA ALA A 487 -38.27 41.78 29.46
C ALA A 487 -38.47 42.74 30.66
N SER A 488 -37.39 43.09 31.36
CA SER A 488 -37.46 44.00 32.52
C SER A 488 -37.82 45.44 32.16
N LEU A 489 -37.56 45.86 30.92
CA LEU A 489 -37.82 47.22 30.46
C LEU A 489 -39.33 47.48 30.34
N ALA A 490 -40.10 46.51 29.86
CA ALA A 490 -41.56 46.62 29.73
C ALA A 490 -42.24 46.86 31.09
N ASP A 491 -41.82 46.13 32.12
CA ASP A 491 -42.32 46.29 33.48
C ASP A 491 -41.96 47.65 34.08
N LYS A 492 -40.69 48.06 33.96
CA LYS A 492 -40.21 49.34 34.50
C LYS A 492 -40.93 50.51 33.83
N LEU A 493 -41.07 50.49 32.50
CA LEU A 493 -41.80 51.51 31.76
C LEU A 493 -43.28 51.56 32.18
N SER A 494 -43.91 50.40 32.39
CA SER A 494 -45.30 50.33 32.85
C SER A 494 -45.49 50.99 34.21
N HIS A 495 -44.56 50.75 35.14
CA HIS A 495 -44.61 51.32 36.49
C HIS A 495 -44.36 52.84 36.49
N GLU A 496 -43.32 53.30 35.80
CA GLU A 496 -42.96 54.73 35.75
C GLU A 496 -44.02 55.58 35.03
N LEU A 497 -44.72 55.02 34.05
CA LEU A 497 -45.78 55.73 33.32
C LEU A 497 -47.13 55.72 34.04
N LYS A 498 -47.40 54.78 34.96
CA LYS A 498 -48.68 54.70 35.68
C LYS A 498 -48.94 55.92 36.56
N THR A 499 -47.90 56.41 37.23
CA THR A 499 -47.94 57.58 38.12
C THR A 499 -48.31 58.88 37.40
N PRO A 500 -47.60 59.32 36.33
CA PRO A 500 -47.96 60.56 35.62
C PRO A 500 -49.33 60.47 34.96
N VAL A 501 -49.75 59.29 34.50
CA VAL A 501 -51.08 59.08 33.92
C VAL A 501 -52.18 59.22 34.96
N ALA A 502 -51.95 58.72 36.18
CA ALA A 502 -52.87 58.94 37.29
C ALA A 502 -53.01 60.43 37.60
N VAL A 503 -51.90 61.19 37.65
CA VAL A 503 -51.92 62.65 37.88
C VAL A 503 -52.67 63.40 36.79
N ILE A 504 -52.46 63.05 35.52
CA ILE A 504 -53.22 63.63 34.39
C ILE A 504 -54.71 63.34 34.57
N ARG A 505 -55.07 62.10 34.93
CA ARG A 505 -56.46 61.73 35.16
C ARG A 505 -57.11 62.56 36.28
N THR A 506 -56.47 62.66 37.44
CA THR A 506 -57.02 63.44 38.57
C THR A 506 -57.13 64.94 38.23
N SER A 507 -56.19 65.46 37.44
CA SER A 507 -56.25 66.85 36.97
C SER A 507 -57.41 67.09 36.02
N LEU A 508 -57.70 66.13 35.12
CA LEU A 508 -58.85 66.19 34.22
C LEU A 508 -60.19 66.01 34.98
N GLU A 509 -60.26 65.11 35.97
CA GLU A 509 -61.42 64.93 36.86
C GLU A 509 -61.73 66.23 37.63
N ASN A 510 -60.70 66.94 38.13
CA ASN A 510 -60.88 68.24 38.79
C ASN A 510 -61.39 69.33 37.84
N LEU A 511 -60.96 69.31 36.57
CA LEU A 511 -61.44 70.24 35.54
C LEU A 511 -62.90 69.94 35.15
N GLU A 512 -63.33 68.68 35.22
CA GLU A 512 -64.73 68.29 34.97
C GLU A 512 -65.71 68.90 35.97
N LEU A 513 -65.26 69.09 37.22
CA LEU A 513 -66.04 69.75 38.28
C LEU A 513 -66.17 71.27 38.09
N SER A 514 -65.46 71.86 37.11
CA SER A 514 -65.50 73.28 36.81
C SER A 514 -66.57 73.61 35.75
N ASN A 515 -67.22 74.79 35.83
CA ASN A 515 -68.22 75.23 34.85
C ASN A 515 -67.56 75.61 33.50
N LEU A 516 -67.27 74.60 32.67
CA LEU A 516 -66.64 74.73 31.36
C LEU A 516 -67.67 75.04 30.26
N ASN A 517 -67.22 75.71 29.20
CA ASN A 517 -68.05 75.91 28.01
C ASN A 517 -68.25 74.59 27.23
N PRO A 518 -69.30 74.47 26.38
CA PRO A 518 -69.64 73.21 25.70
C PRO A 518 -68.55 72.67 24.77
N GLU A 519 -67.72 73.54 24.18
CA GLU A 519 -66.61 73.12 23.31
C GLU A 519 -65.43 72.57 24.12
N ALA A 520 -65.06 73.19 25.25
CA ALA A 520 -64.01 72.71 26.15
C ALA A 520 -64.40 71.37 26.80
N SER A 521 -65.68 71.17 27.12
CA SER A 521 -66.19 69.90 27.64
C SER A 521 -65.94 68.74 26.66
N LYS A 522 -66.13 68.93 25.34
CA LYS A 522 -65.83 67.90 24.34
C LYS A 522 -64.33 67.51 24.31
N TYR A 523 -63.43 68.47 24.45
CA TYR A 523 -61.98 68.19 24.52
C TYR A 523 -61.60 67.50 25.83
N LEU A 524 -62.21 67.89 26.94
CA LEU A 524 -62.02 67.25 28.24
C LEU A 524 -62.44 65.77 28.20
N THR A 525 -63.64 65.47 27.68
CA THR A 525 -64.12 64.09 27.52
C THR A 525 -63.16 63.27 26.64
N ARG A 526 -62.66 63.84 25.54
CA ARG A 526 -61.65 63.17 24.69
C ARG A 526 -60.33 62.92 25.43
N ALA A 527 -59.86 63.88 26.22
CA ALA A 527 -58.63 63.74 27.01
C ALA A 527 -58.78 62.68 28.12
N MET A 528 -59.93 62.63 28.80
CA MET A 528 -60.25 61.59 29.78
C MET A 528 -60.33 60.21 29.13
N GLN A 529 -60.99 60.08 27.97
CA GLN A 529 -61.03 58.83 27.20
C GLN A 529 -59.62 58.38 26.78
N GLY A 530 -58.77 59.32 26.31
CA GLY A 530 -57.39 59.02 25.95
C GLY A 530 -56.54 58.56 27.13
N THR A 531 -56.68 59.21 28.29
CA THR A 531 -55.97 58.88 29.53
C THR A 531 -56.41 57.52 30.07
N ASN A 532 -57.71 57.21 30.01
CA ASN A 532 -58.24 55.90 30.39
C ASN A 532 -57.73 54.79 29.47
N ARG A 533 -57.74 55.00 28.14
CA ARG A 533 -57.18 54.04 27.19
C ARG A 533 -55.71 53.77 27.46
N LEU A 534 -54.92 54.81 27.71
CA LEU A 534 -53.50 54.68 28.00
C LEU A 534 -53.24 53.96 29.34
N SER A 535 -54.00 54.28 30.39
CA SER A 535 -53.93 53.54 31.66
C SER A 535 -54.26 52.05 31.48
N GLN A 536 -55.20 51.72 30.60
CA GLN A 536 -55.55 50.33 30.31
C GLN A 536 -54.46 49.62 29.51
N THR A 537 -53.84 50.28 28.53
CA THR A 537 -52.70 49.72 27.78
C THR A 537 -51.50 49.45 28.69
N LEU A 538 -51.23 50.31 29.67
CA LEU A 538 -50.15 50.08 30.65
C LEU A 538 -50.46 48.92 31.59
N ASN A 539 -51.72 48.80 32.05
CA ASN A 539 -52.13 47.65 32.87
C ASN A 539 -52.05 46.35 32.07
N ALA A 540 -52.44 46.37 30.80
CA ALA A 540 -52.33 45.27 29.87
C ALA A 540 -50.88 44.81 29.65
N LEU A 541 -49.98 45.75 29.40
CA LEU A 541 -48.55 45.47 29.25
C LEU A 541 -47.99 44.83 30.52
N SER A 542 -48.29 45.40 31.69
CA SER A 542 -47.85 44.84 32.98
C SER A 542 -48.47 43.47 33.28
N GLU A 543 -49.74 43.24 32.92
CA GLU A 543 -50.40 41.94 33.12
C GLU A 543 -49.78 40.87 32.20
N ALA A 544 -49.45 41.21 30.95
CA ALA A 544 -48.77 40.30 30.04
C ALA A 544 -47.35 39.95 30.53
N THR A 545 -46.57 40.94 30.96
CA THR A 545 -45.21 40.68 31.47
C THR A 545 -45.22 39.90 32.79
N LYS A 546 -46.20 40.15 33.68
CA LYS A 546 -46.41 39.33 34.88
C LYS A 546 -46.82 37.90 34.55
N LEU A 547 -47.68 37.70 33.55
CA LEU A 547 -48.07 36.35 33.12
C LEU A 547 -46.86 35.58 32.56
N GLU A 548 -46.03 36.23 31.74
CA GLU A 548 -44.78 35.66 31.24
C GLU A 548 -43.82 35.27 32.37
N GLN A 549 -43.69 36.10 33.42
CA GLN A 549 -42.93 35.76 34.64
C GLN A 549 -43.57 34.59 35.40
N SER A 550 -44.89 34.55 35.53
CA SER A 550 -45.58 33.44 36.20
C SER A 550 -45.34 32.10 35.50
N PHE A 551 -45.14 32.06 34.19
CA PHE A 551 -44.74 30.84 33.47
C PHE A 551 -43.35 30.33 33.87
N GLU A 552 -42.42 31.24 34.19
CA GLU A 552 -41.05 30.89 34.58
C GLU A 552 -40.98 30.25 35.97
N TYR A 553 -41.85 30.67 36.90
CA TYR A 553 -41.90 30.17 38.27
C TYR A 553 -43.02 29.15 38.52
N ALA A 554 -43.79 28.80 37.48
CA ALA A 554 -44.93 27.90 37.60
C ALA A 554 -44.51 26.51 38.12
N GLN A 555 -45.14 26.08 39.21
CA GLN A 555 -44.90 24.76 39.78
C GLN A 555 -45.87 23.75 39.20
N TRP A 556 -45.34 22.80 38.44
CA TRP A 556 -46.08 21.67 37.90
C TRP A 556 -46.29 20.61 38.99
N GLN A 557 -47.54 20.22 39.20
CA GLN A 557 -47.90 19.15 40.12
C GLN A 557 -49.06 18.32 39.59
N ILE A 558 -49.09 17.05 39.98
CA ILE A 558 -50.22 16.16 39.71
C ILE A 558 -51.33 16.52 40.70
N VAL A 559 -52.45 17.02 40.18
CA VAL A 559 -53.60 17.48 40.97
C VAL A 559 -54.83 16.68 40.60
N PRO A 560 -55.62 16.17 41.58
CA PRO A 560 -56.99 15.73 41.34
C PRO A 560 -57.84 16.93 40.90
N PHE A 561 -58.06 17.05 39.59
CA PHE A 561 -58.65 18.25 38.99
C PHE A 561 -60.11 18.46 39.41
N ASP A 562 -60.82 17.38 39.70
CA ASP A 562 -62.16 17.37 40.27
C ASP A 562 -62.21 18.00 41.66
N ASP A 563 -61.32 17.59 42.58
CA ASP A 563 -61.24 18.18 43.93
C ASP A 563 -60.94 19.69 43.85
N MET A 564 -59.95 20.07 43.02
CA MET A 564 -59.60 21.49 42.80
C MET A 564 -60.78 22.28 42.22
N LEU A 565 -61.54 21.70 41.29
CA LEU A 565 -62.69 22.36 40.69
C LEU A 565 -63.86 22.48 41.68
N GLU A 566 -64.08 21.49 42.56
CA GLU A 566 -65.07 21.58 43.65
C GLU A 566 -64.74 22.74 44.59
N GLU A 567 -63.49 22.84 45.05
CA GLU A 567 -63.04 23.94 45.93
C GLU A 567 -63.23 25.32 45.28
N LEU A 568 -62.87 25.45 43.99
CA LEU A 568 -63.02 26.70 43.26
C LEU A 568 -64.49 27.09 43.04
N VAL A 569 -65.35 26.13 42.68
CA VAL A 569 -66.78 26.39 42.50
C VAL A 569 -67.43 26.82 43.82
N ASP A 570 -67.03 26.22 44.95
CA ASP A 570 -67.50 26.65 46.27
C ASP A 570 -67.01 28.05 46.64
N ALA A 571 -65.78 28.42 46.30
CA ALA A 571 -65.29 29.79 46.46
C ALA A 571 -66.10 30.79 45.60
N TYR A 572 -66.39 30.45 44.34
CA TYR A 572 -67.20 31.32 43.47
C TYR A 572 -68.63 31.50 43.97
N ARG A 573 -69.25 30.47 44.57
CA ARG A 573 -70.56 30.58 45.24
C ARG A 573 -70.55 31.60 46.38
N GLN A 574 -69.43 31.72 47.09
CA GLN A 574 -69.29 32.70 48.18
C GLN A 574 -69.04 34.11 47.67
N ILE A 575 -68.17 34.26 46.66
CA ILE A 575 -67.79 35.57 46.09
C ILE A 575 -68.95 36.19 45.32
N TYR A 576 -69.65 35.40 44.51
CA TYR A 576 -70.75 35.84 43.65
C TYR A 576 -72.09 35.31 44.18
N SER A 577 -72.46 35.70 45.40
CA SER A 577 -73.67 35.21 46.09
C SER A 577 -74.99 35.49 45.35
N SER A 578 -74.98 36.41 44.39
CA SER A 578 -76.13 36.72 43.53
C SER A 578 -76.32 35.72 42.38
N HIS A 579 -75.31 34.93 42.03
CA HIS A 579 -75.34 33.98 40.92
C HIS A 579 -75.31 32.55 41.42
N GLN A 580 -75.95 31.64 40.68
CA GLN A 580 -75.93 30.21 40.99
C GLN A 580 -74.81 29.52 40.22
N PHE A 581 -74.09 28.59 40.85
CA PHE A 581 -73.05 27.78 40.20
C PHE A 581 -73.32 26.30 40.36
N LYS A 582 -73.31 25.57 39.25
CA LYS A 582 -73.60 24.12 39.22
C LYS A 582 -72.45 23.36 38.57
N LEU A 583 -71.83 22.46 39.32
CA LEU A 583 -70.82 21.54 38.83
C LEU A 583 -71.42 20.14 38.59
N THR A 584 -71.17 19.56 37.42
CA THR A 584 -71.64 18.23 37.01
C THR A 584 -70.47 17.41 36.49
N TYR A 585 -70.26 16.23 37.05
CA TYR A 585 -69.28 15.24 36.58
C TYR A 585 -69.65 13.84 37.07
N ASP A 586 -69.06 12.81 36.47
CA ASP A 586 -69.36 11.42 36.81
C ASP A 586 -68.68 10.99 38.12
N LYS A 587 -69.46 10.92 39.20
CA LYS A 587 -69.01 10.45 40.53
C LYS A 587 -69.03 8.93 40.69
N SER A 588 -69.43 8.17 39.66
CA SER A 588 -69.62 6.72 39.75
C SER A 588 -68.30 5.93 39.85
N HIS A 589 -67.19 6.53 39.41
CA HIS A 589 -65.86 5.96 39.53
C HIS A 589 -65.18 6.44 40.81
N THR A 590 -65.02 5.53 41.78
CA THR A 590 -64.54 5.81 43.15
C THR A 590 -63.02 5.98 43.26
N ASP A 591 -62.29 5.95 42.15
CA ASP A 591 -60.83 6.14 42.12
C ASP A 591 -60.50 7.63 42.08
N LYS A 592 -59.86 8.13 43.14
CA LYS A 592 -59.40 9.52 43.27
C LYS A 592 -58.40 9.94 42.17
N ASP A 593 -57.81 8.97 41.49
CA ASP A 593 -56.83 9.20 40.42
C ASP A 593 -57.48 9.39 39.04
N ASN A 594 -58.80 9.25 38.92
CA ASN A 594 -59.47 9.23 37.61
C ASN A 594 -59.41 10.58 36.88
N TYR A 595 -59.38 11.69 37.61
CA TYR A 595 -59.29 13.07 37.12
C TYR A 595 -57.94 13.74 37.45
N ALA A 596 -56.92 12.97 37.84
CA ALA A 596 -55.61 13.52 38.16
C ALA A 596 -54.83 13.90 36.89
N ILE A 597 -54.39 15.16 36.79
CA ILE A 597 -53.57 15.67 35.68
C ILE A 597 -52.38 16.48 36.18
N ASN A 598 -51.29 16.49 35.40
CA ASN A 598 -50.11 17.31 35.69
C ASN A 598 -50.31 18.73 35.15
N LEU A 599 -50.44 19.72 36.03
CA LEU A 599 -50.71 21.11 35.68
C LEU A 599 -50.04 22.09 36.66
N ALA A 600 -50.10 23.38 36.35
CA ALA A 600 -49.75 24.47 37.27
C ALA A 600 -51.04 25.06 37.89
N PRO A 601 -51.36 24.75 39.16
CA PRO A 601 -52.67 25.07 39.76
C PRO A 601 -52.97 26.57 39.76
N GLU A 602 -51.98 27.38 40.16
CA GLU A 602 -52.12 28.83 40.26
C GLU A 602 -52.51 29.47 38.92
N LEU A 603 -51.95 28.98 37.82
CA LEU A 603 -52.30 29.43 36.47
C LEU A 603 -53.71 28.98 36.09
N ILE A 604 -54.12 27.76 36.44
CA ILE A 604 -55.48 27.30 36.18
C ILE A 604 -56.52 28.11 36.96
N VAL A 605 -56.24 28.47 38.22
CA VAL A 605 -57.10 29.39 38.99
C VAL A 605 -57.25 30.72 38.24
N GLN A 606 -56.13 31.30 37.79
CA GLN A 606 -56.15 32.55 37.03
C GLN A 606 -56.96 32.43 35.71
N LEU A 607 -56.84 31.31 35.00
CA LEU A 607 -57.64 31.02 33.81
C LEU A 607 -59.13 30.98 34.13
N LEU A 608 -59.51 30.25 35.19
CA LEU A 608 -60.90 30.12 35.60
C LEU A 608 -61.46 31.45 36.10
N ASP A 609 -60.70 32.25 36.86
CA ASP A 609 -61.12 33.60 37.28
C ASP A 609 -61.51 34.47 36.08
N LYS A 610 -60.75 34.40 34.98
CA LYS A 610 -61.08 35.14 33.75
C LYS A 610 -62.34 34.61 33.06
N LEU A 611 -62.53 33.29 33.01
CA LEU A 611 -63.76 32.71 32.45
C LEU A 611 -64.99 33.01 33.30
N ILE A 612 -64.87 32.98 34.62
CA ILE A 612 -65.98 33.21 35.55
C ILE A 612 -66.33 34.67 35.67
N SER A 613 -65.34 35.56 35.73
CA SER A 613 -65.61 37.00 35.62
C SER A 613 -66.35 37.32 34.32
N ASN A 614 -66.00 36.66 33.21
CA ASN A 614 -66.72 36.82 31.95
C ASN A 614 -68.13 36.23 32.01
N ALA A 615 -68.32 35.04 32.58
CA ALA A 615 -69.63 34.41 32.71
C ALA A 615 -70.59 35.25 33.57
N VAL A 616 -70.14 35.75 34.73
CA VAL A 616 -70.93 36.59 35.65
C VAL A 616 -71.31 37.93 35.00
N ASP A 617 -70.42 38.52 34.21
CA ASP A 617 -70.67 39.80 33.53
C ASP A 617 -71.79 39.75 32.48
N TYR A 618 -72.10 38.57 31.94
CA TYR A 618 -73.08 38.36 30.86
C TYR A 618 -74.28 37.50 31.26
N ALA A 619 -74.19 36.74 32.36
CA ALA A 619 -75.25 35.87 32.83
C ALA A 619 -76.39 36.66 33.52
N PRO A 620 -77.66 36.32 33.25
CA PRO A 620 -78.77 36.72 34.11
C PRO A 620 -78.62 36.16 35.53
N VAL A 621 -78.95 36.96 36.54
CA VAL A 621 -78.82 36.63 37.98
C VAL A 621 -79.59 35.36 38.37
N ASP A 622 -80.68 35.07 37.67
CA ASP A 622 -81.59 33.93 37.90
C ASP A 622 -81.19 32.64 37.19
N GLN A 623 -80.09 32.62 36.43
CA GLN A 623 -79.63 31.46 35.66
C GLN A 623 -78.26 30.98 36.16
N PRO A 624 -78.05 29.65 36.28
CA PRO A 624 -76.79 29.12 36.79
C PRO A 624 -75.67 29.18 35.75
N VAL A 625 -74.45 29.47 36.22
CA VAL A 625 -73.22 29.18 35.48
C VAL A 625 -72.88 27.71 35.69
N GLY A 626 -72.88 26.94 34.60
CA GLY A 626 -72.67 25.51 34.59
C GLY A 626 -71.21 25.15 34.35
N PHE A 627 -70.71 24.17 35.10
CA PHE A 627 -69.44 23.49 34.84
C PHE A 627 -69.73 22.01 34.58
N THR A 628 -69.25 21.50 33.45
CA THR A 628 -69.31 20.08 33.13
C THR A 628 -67.91 19.54 32.90
N LEU A 629 -67.49 18.58 33.72
CA LEU A 629 -66.19 17.92 33.60
C LEU A 629 -66.36 16.51 33.04
N ASN A 630 -65.84 16.29 31.84
CA ASN A 630 -65.85 14.99 31.17
C ASN A 630 -64.43 14.46 31.02
N LYS A 631 -64.27 13.15 31.21
CA LYS A 631 -63.02 12.46 30.88
C LYS A 631 -63.13 11.89 29.47
N LEU A 632 -62.18 12.28 28.61
CA LEU A 632 -61.93 11.67 27.31
C LEU A 632 -60.69 10.78 27.42
N ASP A 633 -60.44 9.92 26.42
CA ASP A 633 -59.38 8.89 26.48
C ASP A 633 -57.98 9.43 26.82
N ASN A 634 -57.65 10.66 26.38
CA ASN A 634 -56.33 11.26 26.58
C ASN A 634 -56.37 12.71 27.07
N GLN A 635 -57.55 13.24 27.39
CA GLN A 635 -57.78 14.64 27.77
C GLN A 635 -58.94 14.78 28.75
N LEU A 636 -58.88 15.75 29.66
CA LEU A 636 -60.02 16.24 30.43
C LEU A 636 -60.67 17.38 29.67
N GLN A 637 -61.99 17.29 29.49
CA GLN A 637 -62.81 18.33 28.91
C GLN A 637 -63.57 19.05 30.01
N LEU A 638 -63.30 20.34 30.19
CA LEU A 638 -64.07 21.23 31.05
C LEU A 638 -64.92 22.15 30.17
N LEU A 639 -66.24 22.08 30.33
CA LEU A 639 -67.20 23.00 29.71
C LEU A 639 -67.64 24.01 30.77
N VAL A 640 -67.50 25.29 30.48
CA VAL A 640 -68.02 26.40 31.27
C VAL A 640 -69.14 27.06 30.46
N GLU A 641 -70.35 27.01 31.00
CA GLU A 641 -71.57 27.38 30.30
C GLU A 641 -72.30 28.51 31.04
N ASN A 642 -72.80 29.50 30.32
CA ASN A 642 -73.67 30.52 30.89
C ASN A 642 -74.72 30.99 29.87
N GLN A 643 -75.91 31.37 30.36
CA GLN A 643 -76.86 32.09 29.53
C GLN A 643 -76.34 33.51 29.24
N GLY A 644 -76.64 34.04 28.06
CA GLY A 644 -76.07 35.30 27.61
C GLY A 644 -76.20 35.49 26.09
N PRO A 645 -75.86 36.68 25.57
CA PRO A 645 -75.93 36.93 24.14
C PRO A 645 -74.97 36.01 23.38
N HIS A 646 -75.46 35.42 22.28
CA HIS A 646 -74.62 34.63 21.37
C HIS A 646 -73.51 35.48 20.77
N PHE A 647 -72.35 34.84 20.54
CA PHE A 647 -71.31 35.38 19.69
C PHE A 647 -71.82 35.50 18.24
N SER A 648 -71.47 36.59 17.55
CA SER A 648 -71.64 36.66 16.09
C SER A 648 -70.73 35.62 15.42
N SER A 649 -71.23 34.94 14.39
CA SER A 649 -70.51 33.88 13.67
C SER A 649 -69.13 34.31 13.19
N ASP A 650 -68.97 35.59 12.85
CA ASP A 650 -67.75 36.15 12.28
C ASP A 650 -66.67 36.42 13.34
N ASN A 651 -67.05 36.55 14.62
CA ASN A 651 -66.14 36.96 15.68
C ASN A 651 -65.59 35.80 16.52
N ILE A 652 -66.17 34.60 16.44
CA ILE A 652 -65.75 33.43 17.24
C ILE A 652 -64.26 33.11 17.10
N PRO A 653 -63.66 33.10 15.88
CA PRO A 653 -62.23 32.80 15.72
C PRO A 653 -61.29 33.82 16.39
N GLN A 654 -61.76 35.06 16.57
CA GLN A 654 -60.96 36.19 17.08
C GLN A 654 -61.19 36.45 18.58
N LEU A 655 -62.10 35.72 19.24
CA LEU A 655 -62.45 35.95 20.66
C LEU A 655 -61.24 35.81 21.61
N PHE A 656 -60.25 35.01 21.24
CA PHE A 656 -59.06 34.75 22.04
C PHE A 656 -57.83 35.58 21.58
N ASP A 657 -58.00 36.47 20.60
CA ASP A 657 -56.94 37.37 20.17
C ASP A 657 -56.80 38.55 21.14
N SER A 658 -55.59 39.05 21.27
CA SER A 658 -55.29 40.17 22.17
C SER A 658 -56.05 41.43 21.73
N MET A 659 -56.64 42.13 22.69
CA MET A 659 -57.37 43.40 22.50
C MET A 659 -58.68 43.33 21.71
N VAL A 660 -59.29 42.15 21.56
CA VAL A 660 -60.62 42.00 20.95
C VAL A 660 -61.72 42.10 22.01
N SER A 661 -62.66 43.04 21.84
CA SER A 661 -63.81 43.22 22.74
C SER A 661 -65.09 43.49 21.93
N ASN A 662 -66.14 42.69 22.18
CA ASN A 662 -67.45 42.81 21.53
C ASN A 662 -68.49 43.54 22.38
N ARG A 663 -68.10 44.24 23.45
CA ARG A 663 -69.03 44.93 24.36
C ARG A 663 -69.47 46.28 23.77
N GLN A 664 -70.77 46.46 23.51
CA GLN A 664 -71.34 47.79 23.25
C GLN A 664 -71.71 48.43 24.59
N GLN A 665 -70.98 49.49 24.96
CA GLN A 665 -71.32 50.45 26.03
C GLN A 665 -71.73 49.81 27.39
N SER A 666 -70.74 49.42 28.20
CA SER A 666 -70.91 49.30 29.66
C SER A 666 -70.00 50.30 30.39
N ASP A 667 -70.37 50.67 31.62
CA ASP A 667 -69.64 51.63 32.48
C ASP A 667 -68.23 51.17 32.90
N THR A 668 -67.85 49.92 32.61
CA THR A 668 -66.51 49.37 32.90
C THR A 668 -65.83 48.87 31.62
N PRO A 669 -64.89 49.64 31.03
CA PRO A 669 -64.21 49.23 29.82
C PRO A 669 -63.15 48.16 30.12
N HIS A 670 -63.28 46.99 29.46
CA HIS A 670 -62.35 45.85 29.56
C HIS A 670 -61.58 45.69 28.25
N LEU A 671 -60.25 45.56 28.31
CA LEU A 671 -59.35 45.59 27.15
C LEU A 671 -59.31 44.27 26.35
N GLY A 672 -60.28 43.36 26.52
CA GLY A 672 -60.30 42.09 25.75
C GLY A 672 -59.19 41.09 26.07
N LEU A 673 -58.40 41.32 27.12
CA LEU A 673 -57.26 40.45 27.46
C LEU A 673 -57.65 39.19 28.24
N GLY A 674 -58.82 39.15 28.86
CA GLY A 674 -59.22 38.03 29.72
C GLY A 674 -59.19 36.70 28.97
N LEU A 675 -59.82 36.63 27.80
CA LEU A 675 -59.83 35.42 26.97
C LEU A 675 -58.47 35.15 26.31
N HIS A 676 -57.67 36.19 26.03
CA HIS A 676 -56.30 36.00 25.56
C HIS A 676 -55.42 35.33 26.63
N ILE A 677 -55.57 35.71 27.90
CA ILE A 677 -54.89 35.06 29.04
C ILE A 677 -55.33 33.60 29.18
N VAL A 678 -56.63 33.32 29.02
CA VAL A 678 -57.15 31.94 29.00
C VAL A 678 -56.44 31.12 27.92
N LYS A 679 -56.27 31.66 26.71
CA LYS A 679 -55.54 31.00 25.62
C LYS A 679 -54.07 30.78 25.96
N LEU A 680 -53.35 31.80 26.45
CA LEU A 680 -51.94 31.69 26.83
C LEU A 680 -51.71 30.62 27.92
N ILE A 681 -52.56 30.58 28.94
CA ILE A 681 -52.47 29.57 30.01
C ILE A 681 -52.84 28.18 29.47
N THR A 682 -53.83 28.09 28.58
CA THR A 682 -54.19 26.82 27.94
C THR A 682 -53.06 26.28 27.06
N ASP A 683 -52.43 27.15 26.26
CA ASP A 683 -51.29 26.82 25.40
C ASP A 683 -50.06 26.41 26.25
N PHE A 684 -49.82 27.07 27.38
CA PHE A 684 -48.79 26.68 28.36
C PHE A 684 -49.01 25.26 28.89
N HIS A 685 -50.27 24.84 29.04
CA HIS A 685 -50.64 23.48 29.44
C HIS A 685 -50.76 22.48 28.27
N CYS A 686 -50.35 22.87 27.05
CA CYS A 686 -50.54 22.08 25.82
C CYS A 686 -52.01 21.66 25.59
N GLY A 687 -52.95 22.46 26.08
CA GLY A 687 -54.38 22.24 25.94
C GLY A 687 -54.97 22.91 24.70
N GLN A 688 -56.29 22.89 24.60
CA GLN A 688 -57.05 23.65 23.58
C GLN A 688 -58.23 24.35 24.22
N VAL A 689 -58.51 25.58 23.79
CA VAL A 689 -59.69 26.33 24.23
C VAL A 689 -60.54 26.74 23.02
N ASN A 690 -61.84 26.51 23.12
CA ASN A 690 -62.83 26.85 22.09
C ASN A 690 -64.02 27.59 22.71
N ALA A 691 -64.70 28.39 21.88
CA ALA A 691 -65.96 29.05 22.25
C ALA A 691 -67.07 28.67 21.26
N LYS A 692 -68.26 28.35 21.76
CA LYS A 692 -69.43 27.94 20.97
C LYS A 692 -70.70 28.59 21.53
N ASN A 693 -71.71 28.79 20.69
CA ASN A 693 -73.04 29.19 21.14
C ASN A 693 -73.85 27.94 21.51
N GLN A 694 -74.67 28.01 22.56
CA GLN A 694 -75.57 26.92 22.96
C GLN A 694 -76.66 26.69 21.91
N GLN A 695 -77.04 25.44 21.69
CA GLN A 695 -78.18 25.09 20.84
C GLN A 695 -79.47 25.16 21.68
N GLY A 696 -80.14 26.31 21.68
CA GLY A 696 -81.38 26.52 22.46
C GLY A 696 -81.54 27.96 22.97
N PRO A 697 -81.95 28.20 24.24
CA PRO A 697 -82.02 29.54 24.79
C PRO A 697 -80.65 30.24 24.68
N LYS A 698 -80.65 31.58 24.56
CA LYS A 698 -79.42 32.36 24.31
C LYS A 698 -78.37 32.06 25.39
N GLY A 699 -77.26 31.43 25.00
CA GLY A 699 -76.16 31.07 25.90
C GLY A 699 -74.87 30.72 25.16
N VAL A 700 -73.78 30.67 25.91
CA VAL A 700 -72.42 30.43 25.38
C VAL A 700 -71.73 29.32 26.17
N ILE A 701 -70.82 28.61 25.49
CA ILE A 701 -70.00 27.53 26.04
C ILE A 701 -68.54 27.84 25.76
N PHE A 702 -67.72 27.85 26.80
CA PHE A 702 -66.27 27.77 26.70
C PHE A 702 -65.84 26.33 26.98
N GLU A 703 -65.11 25.74 26.02
CA GLU A 703 -64.63 24.37 26.09
C GLU A 703 -63.11 24.37 26.23
N LEU A 704 -62.62 23.81 27.35
CA LEU A 704 -61.20 23.63 27.64
C LEU A 704 -60.85 22.15 27.59
N LEU A 705 -59.84 21.79 26.81
CA LEU A 705 -59.29 20.44 26.69
C LEU A 705 -57.88 20.41 27.27
N LEU A 706 -57.66 19.66 28.35
CA LEU A 706 -56.37 19.53 29.03
C LEU A 706 -55.83 18.10 28.91
N PRO A 707 -54.55 17.86 28.58
CA PRO A 707 -54.02 16.51 28.38
C PRO A 707 -53.89 15.68 29.68
N ILE A 708 -54.30 14.41 29.63
CA ILE A 708 -54.15 13.42 30.72
C ILE A 708 -52.90 12.57 30.41
N GLY A 709 -51.73 13.02 30.85
CA GLY A 709 -50.49 12.26 30.67
C GLY A 709 -49.26 13.08 31.03
N LYS A 710 -48.17 12.41 31.40
CA LYS A 710 -46.87 13.07 31.67
C LYS A 710 -46.56 13.98 30.49
N SER A 711 -46.52 15.29 30.73
CA SER A 711 -45.88 16.20 29.80
C SER A 711 -44.47 15.65 29.55
N SER A 712 -44.22 15.26 28.31
CA SER A 712 -42.85 15.13 27.82
C SER A 712 -42.17 16.44 28.20
N GLN A 713 -41.15 16.33 29.05
CA GLN A 713 -40.32 17.45 29.49
C GLN A 713 -40.09 18.42 28.31
N ARG A 714 -40.53 19.67 28.49
CA ARG A 714 -39.92 20.82 27.83
C ARG A 714 -38.73 21.24 28.67
#